data_AF-A0A9W9WV37-F1
#
_entry.id   AF-A0A9W9WV37-F1
#
_cell.length_a   1.000
_cell.length_b   1.000
_cell.length_c   1.000
_cell.angle_alpha   90.00
_cell.angle_beta   90.00
_cell.angle_gamma   90.00
#
_symmetry.space_group_name_H-M   'P 1'
#
loop_
_entity.id
_entity.type
_entity.pdbx_description
1 polymer ?
#
loop_
_entity_poly.entity_id
_entity_poly.type
_entity_poly.pdbx_seq_one_letter_code
_entity_poly.pdbx_strand_id
1 'polypeptide(L)'
;MATKTHYTTPNRTHGGSTQDEIQKEPDWANANHNRIGLRDQHDRQFGYTHAGDDSWDEEEHREFLAWAKKESEQLGREIHDHELVTVREFLAKQEDYHLRFPENHPRGWRYVLQTTEDFIKYKQDWPVNVKKRQQEEEEKKKKEAEEPDKAKENGNPKETGQSQDPKKEHEWRRDRGENETHHDAHAVNSDDTPGNKSHESLEDKYSPQEIALLRLLQSESELMQTIKQNDGSVKSPVKLADAQDLSIDEADQFTPDNWIPRSPHLIRLTGKHPLNGEPELTALFKAGLITPNQLHYVRNHGPVPHLSWETHQIDVADGKLILSMDDLQNNFQAINIAVALACDGNRRKELNMIRRSKGFSWGAGAISCAFWKGALLRDLLLAAGIDDESTRKDATRRWVHFEGADELSEGKYATSIPLAYAMDPENDVMLAYEMNDARLPPDHGYPVRLMIPGFVGGRCVKWLRRIWVSEKENDSYYHIWDNRVVPSFIREKDSEFAKTMFHHPSTACNEQNLNSIIVKPEQGERISLADVKSKQAYRISGIAYDGGGHEVQRVEVSLDNGKTWLYCVREFPDYPVRHGRKFWTWLHWHVDVGLSHLVRAESITVRCFNVFKNTQPREPSWNIMGMMNNCWYTIRPEIVRDEDQDAITLQFRHPCEPGTGKGGWMQPSTENQMDQIEHEVASPQKQFTREEIEKHNKEDDCWIIVNGKVYDATSVLDWHPGGKATILSHAGKVHAETTEAFESIHDDYAEQKLSECVIGVVTEKAQGFIRKQAEEAAKEKANSAETKSDIILNHHRWNVVRFVEKHALSQDTNRYSFKLPAGTKKLGLGTCQHLQLGFHFSDRLVVRPYTPTRPIFEKEEDGTFDLVVKTYPPDKSQPGGTMSNILDCLEPGEEIEVKGPTGEIIYLGQGKFKINQQECHFNKVTLVLGGSGITPGYQLISRVLRAKKLGEEEDQTVLRVIDANKTEGDILLREELDQLAKEHPNQFQITHVLSHPSEDWKGEKGHVNKEILENNGFRPGKDTVALLCGPPTMIQKAVLPALQEMGYKEDENVFGF
;
A
#
# COMPACT_ATOMS: atom_id res chain seq x y z
N MET A 1 36.40 -43.23 -13.85
CA MET A 1 35.47 -43.83 -12.87
C MET A 1 35.37 -42.91 -11.67
N ALA A 2 34.23 -42.28 -11.47
CA ALA A 2 33.81 -41.61 -10.23
C ALA A 2 32.29 -41.48 -10.32
N THR A 3 31.54 -42.06 -9.38
CA THR A 3 30.08 -42.19 -9.47
C THR A 3 29.39 -41.01 -8.79
N LYS A 4 28.60 -40.23 -9.54
CA LYS A 4 27.55 -39.38 -8.96
C LYS A 4 26.46 -40.29 -8.41
N THR A 5 26.24 -40.28 -7.09
CA THR A 5 25.09 -40.94 -6.46
C THR A 5 23.88 -40.00 -6.49
N HIS A 6 22.86 -40.35 -7.28
CA HIS A 6 21.53 -39.74 -7.13
C HIS A 6 20.89 -40.27 -5.85
N TYR A 7 20.28 -39.38 -5.05
CA TYR A 7 19.53 -39.76 -3.86
C TYR A 7 18.13 -40.27 -4.24
N THR A 8 18.02 -41.56 -4.54
CA THR A 8 16.72 -42.24 -4.58
C THR A 8 16.25 -42.56 -3.16
N THR A 9 15.07 -42.08 -2.78
CA THR A 9 14.45 -42.42 -1.49
C THR A 9 14.07 -43.91 -1.42
N PRO A 10 14.30 -44.61 -0.29
CA PRO A 10 13.96 -46.02 -0.17
C PRO A 10 12.47 -46.23 0.13
N ASN A 11 11.89 -47.26 -0.50
CA ASN A 11 10.57 -47.84 -0.20
C ASN A 11 9.32 -46.94 -0.35
N ARG A 12 8.90 -46.75 -1.61
CA ARG A 12 7.54 -47.16 -1.99
C ARG A 12 7.64 -48.34 -2.95
N THR A 13 6.96 -49.44 -2.62
CA THR A 13 6.93 -50.65 -3.47
C THR A 13 5.99 -50.45 -4.66
N HIS A 14 6.47 -49.81 -5.72
CA HIS A 14 5.85 -49.96 -7.03
C HIS A 14 6.14 -51.37 -7.55
N GLY A 15 5.08 -52.15 -7.78
CA GLY A 15 5.19 -53.36 -8.60
C GLY A 15 5.47 -52.93 -10.04
N GLY A 16 6.62 -53.31 -10.59
CA GLY A 16 6.89 -53.16 -12.01
C GLY A 16 6.03 -54.10 -12.85
N SER A 17 5.72 -53.71 -14.08
CA SER A 17 4.87 -54.46 -15.01
C SER A 17 5.35 -55.91 -15.16
N THR A 18 4.41 -56.85 -15.19
CA THR A 18 4.71 -58.27 -15.37
C THR A 18 5.22 -58.55 -16.80
N GLN A 19 5.96 -59.65 -16.95
CA GLN A 19 6.49 -60.07 -18.26
C GLN A 19 5.37 -60.33 -19.29
N ASP A 20 4.17 -60.68 -18.84
CA ASP A 20 2.99 -60.93 -19.66
C ASP A 20 2.28 -59.63 -20.09
N GLU A 21 2.44 -58.53 -19.33
CA GLU A 21 2.03 -57.17 -19.74
C GLU A 21 3.02 -56.57 -20.74
N ILE A 22 4.33 -56.75 -20.51
CA ILE A 22 5.38 -56.31 -21.45
C ILE A 22 5.23 -57.00 -22.81
N GLN A 23 4.86 -58.30 -22.85
CA GLN A 23 4.55 -59.00 -24.10
C GLN A 23 3.21 -58.60 -24.75
N LYS A 24 2.43 -57.72 -24.12
CA LYS A 24 1.13 -57.21 -24.60
C LYS A 24 1.13 -55.69 -24.80
N GLU A 25 2.28 -55.04 -24.71
CA GLU A 25 2.38 -53.64 -25.12
C GLU A 25 2.01 -53.50 -26.60
N PRO A 26 1.12 -52.54 -26.96
CA PRO A 26 0.75 -52.31 -28.35
C PRO A 26 1.93 -51.70 -29.13
N ASP A 27 1.92 -51.86 -30.45
CA ASP A 27 2.86 -51.13 -31.32
C ASP A 27 2.50 -49.63 -31.36
N TRP A 28 3.11 -48.90 -30.44
CA TRP A 28 2.95 -47.45 -30.27
C TRP A 28 3.28 -46.65 -31.53
N ALA A 29 4.07 -47.18 -32.48
CA ALA A 29 4.40 -46.49 -33.73
C ALA A 29 3.21 -46.42 -34.72
N ASN A 30 2.19 -47.26 -34.55
CA ASN A 30 1.04 -47.35 -35.46
C ASN A 30 -0.31 -46.97 -34.82
N ALA A 31 -0.34 -46.69 -33.51
CA ALA A 31 -1.56 -46.45 -32.74
C ALA A 31 -1.95 -44.95 -32.62
N ASN A 32 -2.46 -44.36 -33.71
CA ASN A 32 -2.85 -42.94 -33.78
C ASN A 32 -3.90 -42.45 -32.75
N HIS A 33 -4.51 -43.33 -31.96
CA HIS A 33 -5.45 -43.00 -30.89
C HIS A 33 -5.18 -43.82 -29.62
N ASN A 34 -4.52 -43.22 -28.63
CA ASN A 34 -4.77 -43.48 -27.20
C ASN A 34 -4.18 -42.36 -26.33
N ARG A 35 -5.05 -41.57 -25.67
CA ARG A 35 -4.64 -40.49 -24.74
C ARG A 35 -4.36 -41.04 -23.33
N ILE A 36 -3.43 -41.98 -23.21
CA ILE A 36 -2.96 -42.50 -21.93
C ILE A 36 -1.44 -42.52 -21.95
N GLY A 37 -0.83 -41.60 -21.22
CA GLY A 37 0.61 -41.51 -21.00
C GLY A 37 0.86 -40.79 -19.68
N LEU A 38 1.90 -41.20 -18.95
CA LEU A 38 2.30 -40.54 -17.71
C LEU A 38 2.62 -39.06 -17.99
N ARG A 39 2.20 -38.22 -17.04
CA ARG A 39 2.46 -36.79 -17.03
C ARG A 39 3.43 -36.45 -15.91
N ASP A 40 4.27 -35.44 -16.11
CA ASP A 40 5.17 -34.90 -15.09
C ASP A 40 4.40 -34.02 -14.08
N GLN A 41 5.12 -33.44 -13.12
CA GLN A 41 4.57 -32.55 -12.11
C GLN A 41 3.99 -31.23 -12.66
N HIS A 42 4.14 -30.96 -13.96
CA HIS A 42 3.62 -29.81 -14.69
C HIS A 42 2.51 -30.18 -15.69
N ASP A 43 1.92 -31.39 -15.57
CA ASP A 43 0.90 -31.94 -16.46
C ASP A 43 1.40 -32.24 -17.90
N ARG A 44 2.72 -32.16 -18.15
CA ARG A 44 3.36 -32.42 -19.46
C ARG A 44 3.56 -33.90 -19.71
N GLN A 45 3.31 -34.37 -20.93
CA GLN A 45 3.54 -35.78 -21.30
C GLN A 45 5.01 -36.06 -21.62
N PHE A 46 5.59 -37.09 -21.02
CA PHE A 46 6.96 -37.54 -21.31
C PHE A 46 7.12 -37.90 -22.80
N GLY A 47 8.23 -37.47 -23.41
CA GLY A 47 8.59 -37.81 -24.80
C GLY A 47 7.98 -36.92 -25.88
N TYR A 48 7.18 -35.91 -25.51
CA TYR A 48 6.75 -34.83 -26.40
C TYR A 48 7.42 -33.52 -25.98
N THR A 49 7.77 -32.68 -26.95
CA THR A 49 8.02 -31.25 -26.71
C THR A 49 6.69 -30.52 -26.56
N HIS A 50 6.60 -29.67 -25.54
CA HIS A 50 5.44 -28.84 -25.22
C HIS A 50 5.70 -27.38 -25.61
N ALA A 51 4.64 -26.58 -25.70
CA ALA A 51 4.79 -25.14 -25.93
C ALA A 51 5.52 -24.50 -24.72
N GLY A 52 6.80 -24.20 -24.91
CA GLY A 52 7.75 -23.83 -23.85
C GLY A 52 9.09 -24.56 -23.97
N ASP A 53 9.12 -25.80 -24.48
CA ASP A 53 10.38 -26.55 -24.68
C ASP A 53 11.17 -26.04 -25.92
N ASP A 54 10.62 -25.07 -26.66
CA ASP A 54 11.30 -24.27 -27.70
C ASP A 54 11.93 -22.97 -27.15
N SER A 55 11.87 -22.71 -25.83
CA SER A 55 12.55 -21.55 -25.24
C SER A 55 14.06 -21.75 -25.20
N TRP A 56 14.80 -20.68 -25.53
CA TRP A 56 16.23 -20.40 -25.27
C TRP A 56 16.97 -21.45 -24.43
N ASP A 57 18.13 -21.90 -24.91
CA ASP A 57 18.94 -22.90 -24.21
C ASP A 57 19.17 -22.45 -22.75
N GLU A 58 19.10 -23.37 -21.79
CA GLU A 58 19.42 -23.04 -20.40
C GLU A 58 20.82 -22.40 -20.28
N GLU A 59 21.74 -22.76 -21.19
CA GLU A 59 23.05 -22.10 -21.32
C GLU A 59 22.91 -20.62 -21.73
N GLU A 60 22.11 -20.28 -22.75
CA GLU A 60 21.83 -18.88 -23.16
C GLU A 60 21.17 -18.07 -22.04
N HIS A 61 20.23 -18.66 -21.30
CA HIS A 61 19.59 -18.01 -20.14
C HIS A 61 20.62 -17.72 -19.04
N ARG A 62 21.47 -18.69 -18.68
CA ARG A 62 22.52 -18.52 -17.68
C ARG A 62 23.58 -17.52 -18.11
N GLU A 63 23.98 -17.52 -19.38
CA GLU A 63 24.93 -16.52 -19.94
C GLU A 63 24.35 -15.10 -19.86
N PHE A 64 23.07 -14.93 -20.18
CA PHE A 64 22.39 -13.62 -20.07
C PHE A 64 22.35 -13.10 -18.63
N LEU A 65 21.94 -13.92 -17.65
CA LEU A 65 21.93 -13.49 -16.24
C LEU A 65 23.33 -13.18 -15.72
N ALA A 66 24.36 -13.93 -16.15
CA ALA A 66 25.74 -13.66 -15.82
C ALA A 66 26.25 -12.34 -16.44
N TRP A 67 25.83 -12.01 -17.67
CA TRP A 67 26.13 -10.74 -18.33
C TRP A 67 25.44 -9.55 -17.64
N ALA A 68 24.11 -9.62 -17.44
CA ALA A 68 23.34 -8.53 -16.83
C ALA A 68 23.85 -8.19 -15.42
N LYS A 69 24.16 -9.23 -14.62
CA LYS A 69 24.83 -9.06 -13.32
C LYS A 69 26.19 -8.37 -13.44
N LYS A 70 27.02 -8.75 -14.40
CA LYS A 70 28.36 -8.15 -14.62
C LYS A 70 28.28 -6.67 -14.98
N GLU A 71 27.31 -6.25 -15.80
CA GLU A 71 27.11 -4.84 -16.15
C GLU A 71 26.60 -4.04 -14.94
N SER A 72 25.66 -4.58 -14.15
CA SER A 72 25.24 -3.98 -12.88
C SER A 72 26.38 -3.86 -11.86
N GLU A 73 27.27 -4.85 -11.78
CA GLU A 73 28.49 -4.77 -10.96
C GLU A 73 29.49 -3.74 -11.50
N GLN A 74 29.52 -3.51 -12.83
CA GLN A 74 30.39 -2.50 -13.43
C GLN A 74 29.89 -1.09 -13.14
N LEU A 75 28.58 -0.84 -13.29
CA LEU A 75 27.92 0.39 -12.88
C LEU A 75 28.23 0.73 -11.41
N GLY A 76 28.20 -0.28 -10.51
CA GLY A 76 28.57 -0.10 -9.11
C GLY A 76 30.04 0.29 -8.88
N ARG A 77 30.96 -0.15 -9.74
CA ARG A 77 32.39 0.26 -9.72
C ARG A 77 32.57 1.68 -10.24
N GLU A 78 31.96 2.03 -11.37
CA GLU A 78 32.00 3.38 -11.96
C GLU A 78 31.49 4.45 -10.97
N ILE A 79 30.43 4.15 -10.23
CA ILE A 79 29.90 5.00 -9.14
C ILE A 79 30.89 5.12 -7.97
N HIS A 80 31.60 4.05 -7.61
CA HIS A 80 32.59 4.04 -6.53
C HIS A 80 33.86 4.83 -6.89
N ASP A 81 34.31 4.72 -8.14
CA ASP A 81 35.48 5.42 -8.68
C ASP A 81 35.19 6.91 -9.03
N HIS A 82 33.99 7.40 -8.68
CA HIS A 82 33.50 8.76 -8.89
C HIS A 82 33.40 9.19 -10.37
N GLU A 83 33.15 8.26 -11.29
CA GLU A 83 32.83 8.60 -12.67
C GLU A 83 31.43 9.25 -12.78
N LEU A 84 31.22 10.13 -13.78
CA LEU A 84 29.99 10.91 -13.93
C LEU A 84 28.93 10.12 -14.72
N VAL A 85 28.09 9.38 -14.00
CA VAL A 85 27.09 8.47 -14.57
C VAL A 85 25.78 9.20 -14.88
N THR A 86 25.19 8.92 -16.04
CA THR A 86 23.94 9.51 -16.54
C THR A 86 22.77 8.53 -16.44
N VAL A 87 21.53 9.05 -16.51
CA VAL A 87 20.32 8.18 -16.49
C VAL A 87 20.29 7.16 -17.63
N ARG A 88 20.99 7.43 -18.75
CA ARG A 88 21.10 6.51 -19.89
C ARG A 88 21.97 5.30 -19.57
N GLU A 89 23.04 5.49 -18.80
CA GLU A 89 23.95 4.42 -18.37
C GLU A 89 23.35 3.59 -17.24
N PHE A 90 22.52 4.19 -16.37
CA PHE A 90 21.70 3.43 -15.44
C PHE A 90 20.74 2.50 -16.18
N LEU A 91 19.93 3.02 -17.13
CA LEU A 91 19.00 2.21 -17.92
C LEU A 91 19.72 1.11 -18.73
N ALA A 92 20.85 1.42 -19.36
CA ALA A 92 21.61 0.47 -20.18
C ALA A 92 22.42 -0.59 -19.39
N LYS A 93 22.48 -0.50 -18.05
CA LYS A 93 23.21 -1.45 -17.18
C LYS A 93 22.35 -2.02 -16.04
N GLN A 94 21.06 -1.66 -15.97
CA GLN A 94 20.08 -2.20 -15.04
C GLN A 94 18.91 -2.81 -15.83
N GLU A 95 19.06 -4.07 -16.22
CA GLU A 95 18.10 -4.84 -17.02
C GLU A 95 16.68 -4.86 -16.43
N ASP A 96 15.64 -4.67 -17.25
CA ASP A 96 14.26 -4.97 -16.85
C ASP A 96 13.88 -6.42 -17.16
N TYR A 97 14.16 -7.31 -16.19
CA TYR A 97 13.79 -8.73 -16.26
C TYR A 97 12.30 -8.97 -16.53
N HIS A 98 11.40 -8.03 -16.18
CA HIS A 98 9.96 -8.18 -16.39
C HIS A 98 9.55 -8.16 -17.88
N LEU A 99 10.32 -7.50 -18.75
CA LEU A 99 10.09 -7.52 -20.20
C LEU A 99 10.40 -8.90 -20.80
N ARG A 100 11.37 -9.61 -20.21
CA ARG A 100 11.93 -10.85 -20.75
C ARG A 100 11.35 -12.11 -20.12
N PHE A 101 11.02 -12.07 -18.82
CA PHE A 101 10.48 -13.18 -18.03
C PHE A 101 9.19 -12.78 -17.27
N PRO A 102 8.16 -12.23 -17.94
CA PRO A 102 6.97 -11.68 -17.27
C PRO A 102 6.24 -12.68 -16.36
N GLU A 103 6.35 -13.98 -16.62
CA GLU A 103 5.81 -15.08 -15.80
C GLU A 103 6.47 -15.24 -14.42
N ASN A 104 7.68 -14.72 -14.22
CA ASN A 104 8.35 -14.75 -12.93
C ASN A 104 7.83 -13.67 -11.97
N HIS A 105 7.35 -12.55 -12.52
CA HIS A 105 6.93 -11.37 -11.76
C HIS A 105 5.44 -11.42 -11.35
N PRO A 106 5.04 -10.74 -10.26
CA PRO A 106 3.65 -10.67 -9.85
C PRO A 106 2.84 -9.72 -10.72
N ARG A 107 1.51 -9.94 -10.79
CA ARG A 107 0.58 -9.04 -11.49
C ARG A 107 0.73 -7.61 -10.98
N GLY A 108 0.97 -6.66 -11.90
CA GLY A 108 1.15 -5.26 -11.56
C GLY A 108 2.54 -4.90 -11.01
N TRP A 109 3.56 -5.73 -11.24
CA TRP A 109 4.97 -5.36 -11.08
C TRP A 109 5.33 -4.07 -11.84
N ARG A 110 6.43 -3.43 -11.44
CA ARG A 110 7.03 -2.27 -12.12
C ARG A 110 8.55 -2.39 -12.08
N TYR A 111 9.19 -1.99 -13.16
CA TYR A 111 10.61 -1.66 -13.16
C TYR A 111 10.87 -0.45 -12.27
N VAL A 112 12.02 -0.44 -11.59
CA VAL A 112 12.47 0.67 -10.73
C VAL A 112 13.95 0.89 -11.00
N LEU A 113 14.31 2.11 -11.39
CA LEU A 113 15.71 2.48 -11.56
C LEU A 113 16.38 2.57 -10.19
N GLN A 114 17.39 1.74 -9.93
CA GLN A 114 18.06 1.60 -8.64
C GLN A 114 19.07 2.74 -8.43
N THR A 115 18.52 3.95 -8.31
CA THR A 115 19.19 5.24 -8.16
C THR A 115 18.15 6.30 -7.78
N THR A 116 18.56 7.57 -7.62
CA THR A 116 17.65 8.71 -7.35
C THR A 116 17.93 9.83 -8.35
N GLU A 117 16.91 10.61 -8.73
CA GLU A 117 17.11 11.76 -9.63
C GLU A 117 18.11 12.77 -9.02
N ASP A 118 18.08 12.95 -7.69
CA ASP A 118 18.96 13.91 -7.02
C ASP A 118 20.42 13.44 -6.94
N PHE A 119 20.65 12.12 -6.87
CA PHE A 119 22.00 11.57 -7.04
C PHE A 119 22.55 11.92 -8.42
N ILE A 120 21.83 11.55 -9.48
CA ILE A 120 22.25 11.77 -10.86
C ILE A 120 22.51 13.27 -11.10
N LYS A 121 21.57 14.13 -10.69
CA LYS A 121 21.59 15.54 -11.04
C LYS A 121 22.41 16.45 -10.14
N TYR A 122 22.41 16.25 -8.82
CA TYR A 122 22.85 17.28 -7.87
C TYR A 122 23.99 16.84 -6.95
N LYS A 123 24.06 15.55 -6.60
CA LYS A 123 25.13 15.02 -5.73
C LYS A 123 26.44 14.84 -6.50
N GLN A 124 26.39 14.31 -7.73
CA GLN A 124 27.58 14.12 -8.58
C GLN A 124 28.29 15.44 -8.96
N ASP A 125 29.60 15.35 -9.18
CA ASP A 125 30.53 16.48 -9.41
C ASP A 125 30.53 17.01 -10.86
N TRP A 126 29.33 17.13 -11.44
CA TRP A 126 29.13 17.82 -12.71
C TRP A 126 29.72 19.25 -12.63
N PRO A 127 30.45 19.74 -13.66
CA PRO A 127 31.03 21.09 -13.65
C PRO A 127 30.03 22.23 -13.42
N VAL A 128 28.74 22.04 -13.67
CA VAL A 128 27.68 22.98 -13.27
C VAL A 128 27.41 22.94 -11.75
N ASN A 129 27.35 21.75 -11.14
CA ASN A 129 27.14 21.58 -9.70
C ASN A 129 28.31 22.11 -8.88
N VAL A 130 29.54 21.82 -9.31
CA VAL A 130 30.76 22.33 -8.65
C VAL A 130 30.74 23.86 -8.60
N LYS A 131 30.39 24.53 -9.71
CA LYS A 131 30.25 26.00 -9.76
C LYS A 131 29.11 26.51 -8.87
N LYS A 132 27.95 25.83 -8.85
CA LYS A 132 26.81 26.20 -8.02
C LYS A 132 27.15 26.13 -6.53
N ARG A 133 27.77 25.04 -6.08
CA ARG A 133 28.20 24.86 -4.67
C ARG A 133 29.29 25.87 -4.28
N GLN A 134 30.20 26.23 -5.19
CA GLN A 134 31.18 27.31 -4.96
C GLN A 134 30.49 28.68 -4.77
N GLN A 135 29.47 29.00 -5.57
CA GLN A 135 28.68 30.23 -5.42
C GLN A 135 27.88 30.24 -4.10
N GLU A 136 27.28 29.11 -3.74
CA GLU A 136 26.53 28.94 -2.49
C GLU A 136 27.45 29.04 -1.25
N GLU A 137 28.67 28.48 -1.30
CA GLU A 137 29.68 28.68 -0.27
C GLU A 137 30.13 30.15 -0.17
N GLU A 138 30.31 30.85 -1.30
CA GLU A 138 30.66 32.28 -1.29
C GLU A 138 29.53 33.17 -0.75
N GLU A 139 28.26 32.77 -0.90
CA GLU A 139 27.14 33.46 -0.27
C GLU A 139 27.01 33.11 1.22
N LYS A 140 27.20 31.84 1.61
CA LYS A 140 27.16 31.41 3.02
C LYS A 140 28.26 32.08 3.84
N LYS A 141 29.49 32.15 3.30
CA LYS A 141 30.63 32.86 3.92
C LYS A 141 30.45 34.38 4.03
N LYS A 142 29.50 34.97 3.27
CA LYS A 142 29.09 36.38 3.46
C LYS A 142 28.06 36.50 4.59
N LYS A 143 27.07 35.60 4.66
CA LYS A 143 26.06 35.57 5.74
C LYS A 143 26.66 35.27 7.12
N GLU A 144 27.59 34.32 7.21
CA GLU A 144 28.26 33.91 8.46
C GLU A 144 29.21 34.97 9.04
N ALA A 145 29.40 36.11 8.36
CA ALA A 145 30.29 37.19 8.78
C ALA A 145 29.60 38.35 9.54
N GLU A 146 28.26 38.34 9.68
CA GLU A 146 27.50 39.53 10.11
C GLU A 146 26.94 39.53 11.55
N GLU A 147 27.03 38.43 12.33
CA GLU A 147 26.53 38.38 13.72
C GLU A 147 27.56 37.88 14.77
N PRO A 148 27.85 38.67 15.84
CA PRO A 148 28.69 38.24 16.95
C PRO A 148 27.96 38.08 18.31
N ASP A 149 28.09 36.88 18.90
CA ASP A 149 28.11 36.54 20.33
C ASP A 149 27.20 37.28 21.34
N LYS A 150 26.20 36.56 21.90
CA LYS A 150 25.72 36.74 23.29
C LYS A 150 25.30 35.43 23.96
N ALA A 151 26.24 34.71 24.56
CA ALA A 151 25.95 33.59 25.47
C ALA A 151 26.81 33.65 26.75
N LYS A 152 26.21 34.06 27.88
CA LYS A 152 26.68 33.88 29.27
C LYS A 152 25.70 34.50 30.27
N GLU A 153 25.09 33.67 31.13
CA GLU A 153 25.36 33.67 32.58
C GLU A 153 24.46 32.70 33.37
N ASN A 154 25.06 31.99 34.33
CA ASN A 154 24.49 31.48 35.60
C ASN A 154 23.31 30.46 35.54
N GLY A 155 23.13 29.57 36.52
CA GLY A 155 23.98 29.25 37.68
C GLY A 155 23.20 28.49 38.77
N ASN A 156 23.62 27.26 39.08
CA ASN A 156 23.01 26.34 40.08
C ASN A 156 23.99 26.17 41.28
N PRO A 157 23.68 25.47 42.39
CA PRO A 157 22.40 25.17 43.09
C PRO A 157 22.46 25.57 44.61
N LYS A 158 21.46 25.21 45.46
CA LYS A 158 21.67 24.34 46.66
C LYS A 158 20.47 24.06 47.59
N GLU A 159 20.68 23.03 48.43
CA GLU A 159 19.75 22.38 49.37
C GLU A 159 19.48 23.17 50.67
N THR A 160 18.39 22.85 51.40
CA THR A 160 18.41 22.25 52.78
C THR A 160 17.02 22.27 53.45
N GLY A 161 16.76 21.32 54.36
CA GLY A 161 15.58 21.35 55.25
C GLY A 161 15.16 19.95 55.75
N GLN A 162 15.11 19.72 57.07
CA GLN A 162 14.83 18.40 57.67
C GLN A 162 13.51 18.37 58.47
N SER A 163 12.82 17.23 58.39
CA SER A 163 12.00 16.56 59.42
C SER A 163 11.21 17.36 60.48
N GLN A 164 9.93 17.00 60.67
CA GLN A 164 9.46 16.52 61.99
C GLN A 164 8.10 15.79 61.96
N ASP A 165 8.09 14.64 62.64
CA ASP A 165 6.98 13.91 63.28
C ASP A 165 7.40 13.82 64.78
N PRO A 166 6.58 13.56 65.84
CA PRO A 166 5.39 12.70 65.83
C PRO A 166 4.23 13.05 66.80
N LYS A 167 3.28 12.09 66.91
CA LYS A 167 2.28 11.82 67.99
C LYS A 167 0.86 12.39 67.81
N LYS A 168 -0.19 11.81 68.41
CA LYS A 168 -0.61 10.42 68.77
C LYS A 168 -1.92 10.51 69.59
N GLU A 169 -2.82 9.53 69.41
CA GLU A 169 -3.95 9.18 70.33
C GLU A 169 -5.00 10.30 70.63
N HIS A 170 -6.16 10.05 71.27
CA HIS A 170 -6.78 8.84 71.85
C HIS A 170 -8.30 8.83 71.51
N GLU A 171 -8.87 7.65 71.21
CA GLU A 171 -10.13 7.06 71.73
C GLU A 171 -11.35 7.93 72.20
N TRP A 172 -12.63 7.59 71.94
CA TRP A 172 -13.49 6.44 72.37
C TRP A 172 -14.93 6.63 71.74
N ARG A 173 -15.98 5.77 71.77
CA ARG A 173 -16.31 4.40 72.25
C ARG A 173 -17.69 3.90 71.72
N ARG A 174 -17.82 2.58 71.42
CA ARG A 174 -18.89 1.60 71.81
C ARG A 174 -20.41 1.89 71.56
N ASP A 175 -21.33 0.91 71.50
CA ASP A 175 -21.27 -0.57 71.62
C ASP A 175 -22.47 -1.28 70.92
N ARG A 176 -22.24 -2.52 70.46
CA ARG A 176 -23.11 -3.75 70.44
C ARG A 176 -24.54 -3.80 69.83
N GLY A 177 -24.82 -4.97 69.23
CA GLY A 177 -26.14 -5.57 69.05
C GLY A 177 -26.07 -6.90 68.28
N GLU A 178 -26.08 -8.05 68.96
CA GLU A 178 -25.93 -9.40 68.38
C GLU A 178 -27.20 -10.27 68.53
N ASN A 179 -27.35 -11.27 67.66
CA ASN A 179 -28.01 -12.61 67.78
C ASN A 179 -28.60 -13.05 66.42
N GLU A 180 -28.23 -14.17 65.80
CA GLU A 180 -28.52 -15.61 66.11
C GLU A 180 -29.99 -16.03 65.83
N THR A 181 -30.36 -17.20 65.27
CA THR A 181 -29.71 -18.36 64.58
C THR A 181 -30.81 -19.22 63.87
N HIS A 182 -30.48 -20.43 63.35
CA HIS A 182 -31.35 -21.53 62.84
C HIS A 182 -31.79 -21.55 61.35
N HIS A 183 -32.11 -22.71 60.73
CA HIS A 183 -31.42 -24.04 60.63
C HIS A 183 -32.17 -24.98 59.62
N ASP A 184 -31.43 -25.68 58.75
CA ASP A 184 -31.59 -27.05 58.18
C ASP A 184 -32.85 -27.65 57.48
N ALA A 185 -32.56 -28.21 56.28
CA ALA A 185 -32.80 -29.61 55.82
C ALA A 185 -34.10 -30.14 55.12
N HIS A 186 -33.87 -30.64 53.88
CA HIS A 186 -34.31 -31.89 53.20
C HIS A 186 -35.61 -32.68 53.53
N ALA A 187 -36.46 -32.87 52.50
CA ALA A 187 -37.07 -34.14 51.99
C ALA A 187 -37.95 -33.81 50.74
N VAL A 188 -38.17 -34.55 49.63
CA VAL A 188 -37.91 -35.90 49.07
C VAL A 188 -39.22 -36.64 48.68
N ASN A 189 -39.49 -36.65 47.35
CA ASN A 189 -40.14 -37.66 46.49
C ASN A 189 -41.65 -38.07 46.56
N SER A 190 -42.08 -38.59 45.39
CA SER A 190 -43.15 -39.58 45.10
C SER A 190 -44.63 -39.18 45.23
N ASP A 191 -45.56 -39.67 44.38
CA ASP A 191 -45.48 -40.29 43.04
C ASP A 191 -46.88 -40.27 42.38
N ASP A 192 -46.98 -40.42 41.05
CA ASP A 192 -47.88 -41.39 40.36
C ASP A 192 -47.96 -41.21 38.82
N THR A 193 -48.26 -42.30 38.10
CA THR A 193 -48.44 -42.44 36.63
C THR A 193 -49.51 -43.52 36.35
N PRO A 194 -49.86 -43.94 35.09
CA PRO A 194 -49.51 -43.47 33.73
C PRO A 194 -50.74 -43.16 32.82
N GLY A 195 -50.52 -42.64 31.59
CA GLY A 195 -51.63 -42.11 30.74
C GLY A 195 -51.58 -42.24 29.19
N ASN A 196 -50.62 -42.93 28.59
CA ASN A 196 -50.61 -43.44 27.18
C ASN A 196 -51.27 -42.61 26.04
N LYS A 197 -50.47 -41.94 25.18
CA LYS A 197 -50.72 -41.87 23.72
C LYS A 197 -49.58 -41.23 22.89
N SER A 198 -49.61 -41.55 21.58
CA SER A 198 -48.95 -40.89 20.43
C SER A 198 -47.42 -40.85 20.35
N HIS A 199 -46.89 -41.05 19.13
CA HIS A 199 -45.63 -40.45 18.72
C HIS A 199 -45.86 -38.93 18.64
N GLU A 200 -45.40 -38.19 19.65
CA GLU A 200 -45.31 -36.73 19.57
C GLU A 200 -44.33 -36.35 18.46
N SER A 201 -44.74 -35.42 17.60
CA SER A 201 -43.88 -34.83 16.59
C SER A 201 -42.86 -33.88 17.24
N LEU A 202 -41.85 -33.45 16.48
CA LEU A 202 -40.96 -32.39 16.96
C LEU A 202 -41.72 -31.07 17.21
N GLU A 203 -42.81 -30.85 16.46
CA GLU A 203 -43.67 -29.67 16.51
C GLU A 203 -44.54 -29.62 17.77
N ASP A 204 -44.70 -30.75 18.48
CA ASP A 204 -45.36 -30.83 19.79
C ASP A 204 -44.39 -30.54 20.97
N LYS A 205 -43.07 -30.56 20.72
CA LYS A 205 -42.03 -30.51 21.77
C LYS A 205 -41.15 -29.28 21.76
N TYR A 206 -40.98 -28.68 20.60
CA TYR A 206 -40.01 -27.61 20.35
C TYR A 206 -40.67 -26.50 19.54
N SER A 207 -40.31 -25.25 19.81
CA SER A 207 -40.72 -24.14 18.96
C SER A 207 -40.19 -24.30 17.53
N PRO A 208 -40.83 -23.71 16.50
CA PRO A 208 -40.32 -23.74 15.13
C PRO A 208 -38.86 -23.25 15.00
N GLN A 209 -38.43 -22.34 15.89
CA GLN A 209 -37.07 -21.85 16.01
C GLN A 209 -36.10 -22.93 16.52
N GLU A 210 -36.47 -23.66 17.58
CA GLU A 210 -35.68 -24.79 18.10
C GLU A 210 -35.63 -25.96 17.11
N ILE A 211 -36.70 -26.21 16.35
CA ILE A 211 -36.71 -27.22 15.27
C ILE A 211 -35.79 -26.81 14.12
N ALA A 212 -35.77 -25.53 13.76
CA ALA A 212 -34.84 -25.01 12.75
C ALA A 212 -33.38 -25.15 13.22
N LEU A 213 -33.09 -24.75 14.47
CA LEU A 213 -31.76 -24.91 15.08
C LEU A 213 -31.34 -26.38 15.18
N LEU A 214 -32.23 -27.28 15.58
CA LEU A 214 -31.96 -28.73 15.64
C LEU A 214 -31.59 -29.29 14.26
N ARG A 215 -32.34 -28.92 13.21
CA ARG A 215 -32.04 -29.33 11.82
C ARG A 215 -30.71 -28.75 11.31
N LEU A 216 -30.40 -27.50 11.66
CA LEU A 216 -29.11 -26.88 11.34
C LEU A 216 -27.94 -27.61 12.03
N LEU A 217 -28.04 -27.86 13.34
CA LEU A 217 -27.01 -28.60 14.10
C LEU A 217 -26.85 -30.05 13.63
N GLN A 218 -27.92 -30.70 13.16
CA GLN A 218 -27.85 -32.00 12.49
C GLN A 218 -27.07 -31.90 11.18
N SER A 219 -27.37 -30.93 10.31
CA SER A 219 -26.63 -30.72 9.06
C SER A 219 -25.17 -30.31 9.26
N GLU A 220 -24.85 -29.55 10.32
CA GLU A 220 -23.47 -29.26 10.71
C GLU A 220 -22.76 -30.53 11.20
N SER A 221 -23.44 -31.40 11.96
CA SER A 221 -22.87 -32.68 12.39
C SER A 221 -22.57 -33.61 11.21
N GLU A 222 -23.41 -33.63 10.18
CA GLU A 222 -23.18 -34.35 8.93
C GLU A 222 -22.02 -33.75 8.11
N LEU A 223 -21.92 -32.41 8.05
CA LEU A 223 -20.80 -31.69 7.43
C LEU A 223 -19.46 -32.00 8.13
N MET A 224 -19.42 -31.94 9.46
CA MET A 224 -18.22 -32.27 10.23
C MET A 224 -17.77 -33.73 10.07
N GLN A 225 -18.70 -34.65 9.82
CA GLN A 225 -18.40 -36.05 9.51
C GLN A 225 -17.92 -36.29 8.07
N THR A 226 -18.11 -35.31 7.17
CA THR A 226 -17.78 -35.39 5.73
C THR A 226 -16.71 -34.38 5.28
N ILE A 227 -16.07 -33.71 6.24
CA ILE A 227 -15.02 -32.72 6.02
C ILE A 227 -13.80 -33.32 5.30
N LYS A 228 -13.29 -32.62 4.26
CA LYS A 228 -12.26 -33.18 3.36
C LYS A 228 -10.85 -32.87 3.86
N GLN A 229 -9.93 -33.81 3.63
CA GLN A 229 -8.50 -33.59 3.88
C GLN A 229 -7.83 -32.93 2.66
N ASN A 230 -6.98 -31.94 2.91
CA ASN A 230 -6.06 -31.36 1.93
C ASN A 230 -4.77 -32.19 1.89
N ASP A 231 -4.41 -32.74 0.73
CA ASP A 231 -3.18 -33.51 0.54
C ASP A 231 -1.94 -32.65 0.29
N GLY A 232 -2.13 -31.36 -0.02
CA GLY A 232 -1.09 -30.40 -0.40
C GLY A 232 -1.08 -30.08 -1.91
N SER A 233 -2.08 -30.51 -2.68
CA SER A 233 -2.21 -30.23 -4.12
C SER A 233 -3.38 -29.29 -4.48
N VAL A 234 -4.19 -28.89 -3.49
CA VAL A 234 -5.43 -28.13 -3.71
C VAL A 234 -5.13 -26.73 -4.25
N LYS A 235 -5.80 -26.36 -5.35
CA LYS A 235 -5.73 -25.04 -5.99
C LYS A 235 -6.62 -24.01 -5.32
N SER A 236 -6.26 -22.73 -5.42
CA SER A 236 -7.07 -21.64 -4.88
C SER A 236 -8.39 -21.47 -5.65
N PRO A 237 -9.53 -21.26 -4.97
CA PRO A 237 -10.79 -20.90 -5.62
C PRO A 237 -10.86 -19.42 -6.04
N VAL A 238 -9.88 -18.60 -5.63
CA VAL A 238 -9.86 -17.16 -5.90
C VAL A 238 -9.53 -16.89 -7.38
N LYS A 239 -10.38 -16.09 -8.02
CA LYS A 239 -10.01 -15.43 -9.28
C LYS A 239 -9.25 -14.15 -8.96
N LEU A 240 -7.99 -14.07 -9.37
CA LEU A 240 -7.17 -12.87 -9.23
C LEU A 240 -7.65 -11.78 -10.19
N ALA A 241 -7.72 -10.54 -9.71
CA ALA A 241 -8.02 -9.38 -10.54
C ALA A 241 -6.96 -9.15 -11.62
N ASP A 242 -7.34 -8.51 -12.71
CA ASP A 242 -6.42 -8.28 -13.84
C ASP A 242 -5.47 -7.11 -13.55
N ALA A 243 -4.29 -7.14 -14.17
CA ALA A 243 -3.23 -6.17 -13.87
C ALA A 243 -3.61 -4.70 -14.20
N GLN A 244 -4.69 -4.50 -14.96
CA GLN A 244 -5.25 -3.18 -15.29
C GLN A 244 -6.19 -2.63 -14.21
N ASP A 245 -6.69 -3.47 -13.28
CA ASP A 245 -7.44 -3.01 -12.11
C ASP A 245 -6.51 -2.49 -10.99
N LEU A 246 -5.20 -2.59 -11.16
CA LEU A 246 -4.16 -2.17 -10.22
C LEU A 246 -3.61 -0.76 -10.55
N SER A 247 -3.39 0.06 -9.52
CA SER A 247 -2.82 1.41 -9.63
C SER A 247 -2.00 1.79 -8.40
N ILE A 248 -1.01 2.67 -8.58
CA ILE A 248 -0.25 3.30 -7.48
C ILE A 248 -1.16 4.31 -6.76
N ASP A 249 -1.24 4.28 -5.42
CA ASP A 249 -1.91 5.33 -4.64
C ASP A 249 -1.03 6.59 -4.56
N GLU A 250 -1.65 7.76 -4.50
CA GLU A 250 -0.94 9.04 -4.46
C GLU A 250 -0.11 9.25 -3.19
N ALA A 251 -0.45 8.60 -2.07
CA ALA A 251 0.42 8.57 -0.90
C ALA A 251 1.72 7.82 -1.19
N ASP A 252 1.63 6.75 -2.00
CA ASP A 252 2.72 5.88 -2.42
C ASP A 252 3.84 6.65 -3.17
N GLN A 253 3.45 7.64 -3.99
CA GLN A 253 4.26 8.20 -5.09
C GLN A 253 5.59 8.88 -4.68
N PHE A 254 5.72 9.34 -3.43
CA PHE A 254 6.92 10.00 -2.90
C PHE A 254 7.64 9.14 -1.85
N THR A 255 7.54 7.81 -1.99
CA THR A 255 8.16 6.83 -1.09
C THR A 255 8.95 5.78 -1.89
N PRO A 256 9.83 5.00 -1.24
CA PRO A 256 10.46 3.83 -1.85
C PRO A 256 9.47 2.75 -2.34
N ASP A 257 8.22 2.77 -1.88
CA ASP A 257 7.16 1.84 -2.29
C ASP A 257 6.38 2.34 -3.54
N ASN A 258 6.79 3.44 -4.19
CA ASN A 258 6.08 4.11 -5.30
C ASN A 258 5.78 3.26 -6.56
N TRP A 259 6.22 2.01 -6.56
CA TRP A 259 6.14 1.03 -7.64
C TRP A 259 5.15 -0.10 -7.35
N ILE A 260 4.53 -0.12 -6.16
CA ILE A 260 3.63 -1.18 -5.68
C ILE A 260 2.18 -0.70 -5.77
N PRO A 261 1.34 -1.28 -6.65
CA PRO A 261 -0.07 -0.95 -6.68
C PRO A 261 -0.84 -1.60 -5.52
N ARG A 262 -1.71 -0.83 -4.88
CA ARG A 262 -2.40 -1.20 -3.63
C ARG A 262 -3.91 -1.01 -3.75
N SER A 263 -4.68 -1.79 -2.99
CA SER A 263 -6.14 -1.76 -3.07
C SER A 263 -6.74 -0.57 -2.30
N PRO A 264 -7.72 0.16 -2.86
CA PRO A 264 -8.38 1.27 -2.16
C PRO A 264 -9.20 0.80 -0.94
N HIS A 265 -9.53 -0.49 -0.83
CA HIS A 265 -10.21 -1.08 0.32
C HIS A 265 -9.28 -1.49 1.47
N LEU A 266 -7.96 -1.25 1.35
CA LEU A 266 -7.02 -1.37 2.47
C LEU A 266 -7.00 -0.04 3.25
N ILE A 267 -7.57 -0.07 4.44
CA ILE A 267 -7.56 1.03 5.40
C ILE A 267 -6.12 1.18 5.90
N ARG A 268 -5.43 2.21 5.42
CA ARG A 268 -4.02 2.49 5.69
C ARG A 268 -3.88 3.12 7.08
N LEU A 269 -3.13 2.45 7.96
CA LEU A 269 -3.07 2.71 9.42
C LEU A 269 -1.83 3.52 9.84
N THR A 270 -0.86 3.65 8.94
CA THR A 270 0.38 4.44 9.07
C THR A 270 0.39 5.57 8.04
N GLY A 271 1.05 6.68 8.36
CA GLY A 271 0.91 7.97 7.66
C GLY A 271 1.11 7.95 6.15
N LYS A 272 2.37 7.98 5.70
CA LYS A 272 2.75 7.81 4.28
C LYS A 272 3.67 6.61 4.05
N HIS A 273 4.56 6.31 4.99
CA HIS A 273 5.48 5.19 4.92
C HIS A 273 5.80 4.66 6.33
N PRO A 274 6.08 3.37 6.54
CA PRO A 274 5.86 2.24 5.63
C PRO A 274 4.39 1.81 5.60
N LEU A 275 3.94 1.06 4.59
CA LEU A 275 2.55 0.56 4.58
C LEU A 275 2.30 -0.42 5.74
N ASN A 276 1.31 -0.07 6.56
CA ASN A 276 0.55 -1.03 7.35
C ASN A 276 -0.93 -0.74 7.11
N GLY A 277 -1.72 -1.77 6.79
CA GLY A 277 -3.12 -1.61 6.42
C GLY A 277 -3.93 -2.88 6.57
N GLU A 278 -5.18 -2.73 7.01
CA GLU A 278 -6.16 -3.81 7.08
C GLU A 278 -7.27 -3.60 6.05
N PRO A 279 -7.82 -4.66 5.42
CA PRO A 279 -9.03 -4.52 4.64
C PRO A 279 -10.19 -4.01 5.49
N GLU A 280 -11.12 -3.29 4.87
CA GLU A 280 -12.47 -3.12 5.41
C GLU A 280 -13.02 -4.48 5.86
N LEU A 281 -13.40 -4.61 7.14
CA LEU A 281 -13.84 -5.88 7.72
C LEU A 281 -15.04 -6.48 6.95
N THR A 282 -15.93 -5.62 6.47
CA THR A 282 -17.03 -5.95 5.57
C THR A 282 -16.55 -6.52 4.23
N ALA A 283 -15.58 -5.88 3.57
CA ALA A 283 -15.06 -6.33 2.28
C ALA A 283 -14.30 -7.66 2.40
N LEU A 284 -13.51 -7.81 3.47
CA LEU A 284 -12.83 -9.05 3.84
C LEU A 284 -13.81 -10.22 3.95
N PHE A 285 -14.92 -10.06 4.68
CA PHE A 285 -15.92 -11.11 4.85
C PHE A 285 -16.74 -11.35 3.56
N LYS A 286 -17.08 -10.31 2.80
CA LYS A 286 -17.77 -10.41 1.50
C LYS A 286 -16.93 -11.13 0.44
N ALA A 287 -15.60 -11.09 0.54
CA ALA A 287 -14.71 -11.86 -0.33
C ALA A 287 -14.73 -13.38 -0.05
N GLY A 288 -15.29 -13.80 1.09
CA GLY A 288 -15.50 -15.20 1.44
C GLY A 288 -14.31 -15.86 2.15
N LEU A 289 -14.34 -17.18 2.21
CA LEU A 289 -13.45 -17.99 3.04
C LEU A 289 -11.96 -17.98 2.62
N ILE A 290 -11.63 -17.47 1.43
CA ILE A 290 -10.26 -17.26 0.97
C ILE A 290 -10.14 -15.81 0.48
N THR A 291 -9.31 -15.03 1.16
CA THR A 291 -9.05 -13.61 0.88
C THR A 291 -8.25 -13.45 -0.42
N PRO A 292 -8.73 -12.64 -1.39
CA PRO A 292 -7.95 -12.25 -2.57
C PRO A 292 -6.73 -11.42 -2.18
N ASN A 293 -5.64 -11.55 -2.95
CA ASN A 293 -4.34 -10.95 -2.63
C ASN A 293 -4.39 -9.43 -2.38
N GLN A 294 -5.26 -8.71 -3.12
CA GLN A 294 -5.52 -7.27 -2.99
C GLN A 294 -6.17 -6.87 -1.65
N LEU A 295 -6.88 -7.78 -0.98
CA LEU A 295 -7.55 -7.55 0.30
C LEU A 295 -6.81 -8.20 1.47
N HIS A 296 -5.70 -8.90 1.23
CA HIS A 296 -4.92 -9.48 2.32
C HIS A 296 -4.20 -8.35 3.08
N TYR A 297 -4.36 -8.31 4.41
CA TYR A 297 -3.76 -7.27 5.24
C TYR A 297 -2.23 -7.18 5.04
N VAL A 298 -1.69 -5.96 5.12
CA VAL A 298 -0.26 -5.67 4.93
C VAL A 298 0.34 -5.17 6.24
N ARG A 299 1.48 -5.74 6.63
CA ARG A 299 2.34 -5.21 7.69
C ARG A 299 3.77 -5.13 7.16
N ASN A 300 4.30 -3.92 7.00
CA ASN A 300 5.71 -3.64 6.71
C ASN A 300 6.34 -2.88 7.87
N HIS A 301 7.55 -3.27 8.29
CA HIS A 301 8.34 -2.54 9.29
C HIS A 301 9.13 -1.37 8.68
N GLY A 302 9.34 -1.38 7.36
CA GLY A 302 10.06 -0.36 6.59
C GLY A 302 9.72 -0.46 5.09
N PRO A 303 10.58 0.04 4.18
CA PRO A 303 10.43 -0.13 2.74
C PRO A 303 10.25 -1.58 2.30
N VAL A 304 9.54 -1.80 1.19
CA VAL A 304 9.49 -3.12 0.52
C VAL A 304 10.71 -3.25 -0.40
N PRO A 305 11.55 -4.28 -0.24
CA PRO A 305 12.65 -4.55 -1.17
C PRO A 305 12.18 -4.83 -2.60
N HIS A 306 12.76 -4.13 -3.58
CA HIS A 306 12.61 -4.43 -5.01
C HIS A 306 13.60 -5.56 -5.37
N LEU A 307 13.11 -6.80 -5.37
CA LEU A 307 13.88 -8.01 -5.66
C LEU A 307 13.35 -8.68 -6.93
N SER A 308 14.21 -9.15 -7.84
CA SER A 308 13.80 -9.99 -8.97
C SER A 308 13.86 -11.49 -8.63
N TRP A 309 13.20 -12.34 -9.43
CA TRP A 309 13.24 -13.80 -9.27
C TRP A 309 14.62 -14.34 -9.69
N GLU A 310 15.13 -13.78 -10.77
CA GLU A 310 16.35 -14.12 -11.50
C GLU A 310 17.62 -13.86 -10.68
N THR A 311 17.59 -12.80 -9.86
CA THR A 311 18.75 -12.35 -9.07
C THR A 311 18.66 -12.68 -7.58
N HIS A 312 17.49 -13.08 -7.07
CA HIS A 312 17.36 -13.45 -5.66
C HIS A 312 17.92 -14.84 -5.39
N GLN A 313 18.61 -14.95 -4.26
CA GLN A 313 19.21 -16.19 -3.78
C GLN A 313 18.97 -16.32 -2.29
N ILE A 314 18.76 -17.56 -1.84
CA ILE A 314 18.51 -17.91 -0.44
C ILE A 314 19.70 -18.71 0.07
N ASP A 315 20.35 -18.22 1.12
CA ASP A 315 21.37 -18.97 1.84
C ASP A 315 20.73 -19.86 2.90
N VAL A 316 20.94 -21.18 2.81
CA VAL A 316 20.44 -22.18 3.76
C VAL A 316 21.61 -22.86 4.46
N ALA A 317 21.66 -22.66 5.78
CA ALA A 317 22.65 -23.15 6.73
C ALA A 317 24.09 -22.65 6.49
N ASP A 318 24.23 -21.34 6.26
CA ASP A 318 25.49 -20.57 6.19
C ASP A 318 26.48 -21.08 5.13
N GLY A 319 26.12 -20.89 3.87
CA GLY A 319 26.91 -21.22 2.68
C GLY A 319 26.91 -22.70 2.30
N LYS A 320 26.20 -23.57 3.04
CA LYS A 320 26.09 -25.01 2.71
C LYS A 320 25.20 -25.29 1.50
N LEU A 321 24.12 -24.53 1.37
CA LEU A 321 23.15 -24.67 0.28
C LEU A 321 22.64 -23.28 -0.09
N ILE A 322 23.14 -22.74 -1.20
CA ILE A 322 22.62 -21.50 -1.79
C ILE A 322 21.71 -21.89 -2.94
N LEU A 323 20.47 -21.39 -2.94
CA LEU A 323 19.45 -21.68 -3.94
C LEU A 323 19.11 -20.41 -4.72
N SER A 324 19.01 -20.50 -6.05
CA SER A 324 18.20 -19.55 -6.83
C SER A 324 16.70 -19.80 -6.61
N MET A 325 15.85 -18.91 -7.12
CA MET A 325 14.40 -19.14 -7.09
C MET A 325 13.98 -20.33 -7.98
N ASP A 326 14.67 -20.56 -9.10
CA ASP A 326 14.44 -21.74 -9.95
C ASP A 326 14.92 -23.03 -9.28
N ASP A 327 16.04 -23.01 -8.54
CA ASP A 327 16.45 -24.16 -7.74
C ASP A 327 15.39 -24.51 -6.67
N LEU A 328 14.81 -23.49 -6.03
CA LEU A 328 13.76 -23.67 -5.03
C LEU A 328 12.47 -24.24 -5.65
N GLN A 329 12.07 -23.74 -6.82
CA GLN A 329 10.84 -24.19 -7.49
C GLN A 329 10.99 -25.60 -8.10
N ASN A 330 12.14 -25.89 -8.73
CA ASN A 330 12.29 -27.08 -9.57
C ASN A 330 12.90 -28.29 -8.83
N ASN A 331 13.79 -28.08 -7.85
CA ASN A 331 14.49 -29.19 -7.16
C ASN A 331 13.74 -29.72 -5.92
N PHE A 332 12.71 -29.03 -5.44
CA PHE A 332 11.98 -29.38 -4.21
C PHE A 332 10.49 -29.57 -4.46
N GLN A 333 9.89 -30.59 -3.83
CA GLN A 333 8.44 -30.78 -3.90
C GLN A 333 7.72 -29.67 -3.11
N ALA A 334 6.89 -28.90 -3.80
CA ALA A 334 6.01 -27.92 -3.18
C ALA A 334 4.69 -28.55 -2.68
N ILE A 335 4.11 -27.94 -1.64
CA ILE A 335 2.71 -28.10 -1.27
C ILE A 335 1.97 -26.79 -1.48
N ASN A 336 0.65 -26.84 -1.70
CA ASN A 336 -0.27 -25.70 -1.76
C ASN A 336 -1.41 -25.91 -0.75
N ILE A 337 -1.51 -25.03 0.26
CA ILE A 337 -2.50 -25.14 1.34
C ILE A 337 -3.05 -23.77 1.75
N ALA A 338 -4.32 -23.73 2.16
CA ALA A 338 -4.91 -22.55 2.76
C ALA A 338 -4.40 -22.35 4.19
N VAL A 339 -3.94 -21.13 4.51
CA VAL A 339 -3.48 -20.73 5.85
C VAL A 339 -4.11 -19.38 6.19
N ALA A 340 -4.73 -19.27 7.37
CA ALA A 340 -5.10 -18.00 7.97
C ALA A 340 -3.91 -17.40 8.71
N LEU A 341 -3.43 -16.26 8.21
CA LEU A 341 -2.35 -15.48 8.83
C LEU A 341 -2.98 -14.29 9.55
N ALA A 342 -2.57 -14.04 10.79
CA ALA A 342 -3.06 -12.92 11.59
C ALA A 342 -1.92 -12.17 12.27
N CYS A 343 -2.04 -10.84 12.34
CA CYS A 343 -1.08 -9.98 13.02
C CYS A 343 -1.15 -10.19 14.55
N ASP A 344 0.02 -10.19 15.19
CA ASP A 344 0.20 -10.10 16.64
C ASP A 344 -0.58 -8.91 17.25
N GLY A 345 -0.75 -7.83 16.48
CA GLY A 345 -1.49 -6.63 16.85
C GLY A 345 -2.97 -6.62 16.46
N ASN A 346 -3.57 -7.73 15.99
CA ASN A 346 -5.00 -7.74 15.65
C ASN A 346 -5.85 -7.29 16.86
N ARG A 347 -6.87 -6.46 16.62
CA ARG A 347 -7.71 -5.84 17.65
C ARG A 347 -6.96 -4.96 18.66
N ARG A 348 -5.77 -4.43 18.31
CA ARG A 348 -5.00 -3.52 19.19
C ARG A 348 -5.80 -2.30 19.63
N LYS A 349 -6.63 -1.71 18.76
CA LYS A 349 -7.30 -0.44 19.07
C LYS A 349 -8.22 -0.55 20.29
N GLU A 350 -8.85 -1.69 20.52
CA GLU A 350 -9.64 -1.96 21.73
C GLU A 350 -8.79 -1.82 23.02
N LEU A 351 -7.51 -2.23 22.97
CA LEU A 351 -6.56 -2.01 24.07
C LEU A 351 -6.15 -0.53 24.16
N ASN A 352 -5.93 0.13 23.02
CA ASN A 352 -5.59 1.57 22.97
C ASN A 352 -6.69 2.45 23.60
N MET A 353 -7.98 2.08 23.51
CA MET A 353 -9.07 2.81 24.17
C MET A 353 -8.96 2.77 25.70
N ILE A 354 -8.41 1.68 26.27
CA ILE A 354 -8.19 1.52 27.71
C ILE A 354 -6.95 2.30 28.15
N ARG A 355 -5.85 2.17 27.41
CA ARG A 355 -4.63 2.97 27.54
C ARG A 355 -3.84 2.88 26.23
N ARG A 356 -3.31 4.00 25.72
CA ARG A 356 -2.42 4.01 24.54
C ARG A 356 -1.28 2.98 24.70
N SER A 357 -1.02 2.20 23.65
CA SER A 357 0.11 1.27 23.55
C SER A 357 1.08 1.73 22.47
N LYS A 358 2.31 1.21 22.46
CA LYS A 358 3.41 1.61 21.55
C LYS A 358 3.24 1.07 20.11
N GLY A 359 2.02 1.07 19.58
CA GLY A 359 1.71 0.53 18.26
C GLY A 359 0.43 1.09 17.65
N PHE A 360 0.46 1.31 16.33
CA PHE A 360 -0.64 1.83 15.53
C PHE A 360 -1.92 0.98 15.62
N SER A 361 -3.06 1.66 15.53
CA SER A 361 -4.36 1.18 15.99
C SER A 361 -5.10 0.29 14.98
N TRP A 362 -4.67 -0.98 14.85
CA TRP A 362 -5.46 -2.02 14.18
C TRP A 362 -6.87 -2.14 14.77
N GLY A 363 -7.87 -2.17 13.90
CA GLY A 363 -9.19 -2.73 14.15
C GLY A 363 -9.14 -4.26 14.14
N ALA A 364 -10.16 -4.89 13.54
CA ALA A 364 -10.34 -6.35 13.55
C ALA A 364 -10.04 -7.03 12.19
N GLY A 365 -9.58 -6.26 11.19
CA GLY A 365 -9.25 -6.75 9.84
C GLY A 365 -7.81 -7.23 9.69
N ALA A 366 -6.99 -7.24 10.75
CA ALA A 366 -5.57 -7.62 10.69
C ALA A 366 -5.34 -9.15 10.60
N ILE A 367 -6.17 -9.82 9.82
CA ILE A 367 -6.18 -11.26 9.54
C ILE A 367 -6.67 -11.49 8.11
N SER A 368 -6.12 -12.50 7.44
CA SER A 368 -6.57 -12.92 6.10
C SER A 368 -6.23 -14.40 5.88
N CYS A 369 -6.98 -15.09 5.03
CA CYS A 369 -6.72 -16.50 4.71
C CYS A 369 -6.45 -16.68 3.22
N ALA A 370 -5.29 -17.19 2.85
CA ALA A 370 -4.89 -17.39 1.45
C ALA A 370 -4.32 -18.79 1.25
N PHE A 371 -4.36 -19.28 0.01
CA PHE A 371 -3.54 -20.41 -0.39
C PHE A 371 -2.08 -19.96 -0.50
N TRP A 372 -1.16 -20.72 0.08
CA TRP A 372 0.28 -20.51 -0.01
C TRP A 372 0.92 -21.76 -0.59
N LYS A 373 1.75 -21.57 -1.62
CA LYS A 373 2.47 -22.65 -2.29
C LYS A 373 3.98 -22.47 -2.19
N GLY A 374 4.65 -23.53 -1.76
CA GLY A 374 6.07 -23.50 -1.39
C GLY A 374 6.66 -24.85 -1.04
N ALA A 375 8.00 -24.91 -1.03
CA ALA A 375 8.76 -26.08 -0.62
C ALA A 375 8.87 -26.16 0.91
N LEU A 376 8.83 -27.37 1.49
CA LEU A 376 8.94 -27.57 2.94
C LEU A 376 10.34 -27.22 3.45
N LEU A 377 10.41 -26.34 4.47
CA LEU A 377 11.65 -25.92 5.11
C LEU A 377 12.46 -27.11 5.64
N ARG A 378 11.77 -28.12 6.18
CA ARG A 378 12.31 -29.41 6.61
C ARG A 378 13.20 -30.05 5.55
N ASP A 379 12.76 -30.06 4.30
CA ASP A 379 13.42 -30.81 3.24
C ASP A 379 14.61 -30.03 2.66
N LEU A 380 14.55 -28.69 2.70
CA LEU A 380 15.71 -27.81 2.48
C LEU A 380 16.78 -27.99 3.57
N LEU A 381 16.38 -28.07 4.85
CA LEU A 381 17.31 -28.31 5.95
C LEU A 381 17.99 -29.68 5.83
N LEU A 382 17.25 -30.72 5.45
CA LEU A 382 17.80 -32.05 5.14
C LEU A 382 18.78 -31.99 3.95
N ALA A 383 18.45 -31.26 2.87
CA ALA A 383 19.34 -31.06 1.73
C ALA A 383 20.63 -30.30 2.10
N ALA A 384 20.55 -29.34 3.03
CA ALA A 384 21.69 -28.64 3.61
C ALA A 384 22.47 -29.46 4.67
N GLY A 385 22.14 -30.74 4.85
CA GLY A 385 22.83 -31.66 5.75
C GLY A 385 22.49 -31.49 7.24
N ILE A 386 21.34 -30.91 7.58
CA ILE A 386 20.80 -30.85 8.94
C ILE A 386 19.85 -32.03 9.14
N ASP A 387 20.30 -33.06 9.87
CA ASP A 387 19.56 -34.31 10.03
C ASP A 387 18.55 -34.29 11.21
N ASP A 388 17.59 -35.21 11.14
CA ASP A 388 16.59 -35.47 12.19
C ASP A 388 17.07 -36.54 13.21
N GLU A 389 18.34 -36.98 13.14
CA GLU A 389 18.96 -37.80 14.19
C GLU A 389 19.80 -36.98 15.17
N SER A 390 20.52 -35.94 14.74
CA SER A 390 21.25 -35.06 15.69
C SER A 390 20.30 -34.30 16.62
N THR A 391 19.08 -34.00 16.17
CA THR A 391 18.01 -33.38 16.99
C THR A 391 17.49 -34.30 18.10
N ARG A 392 17.76 -35.60 18.02
CA ARG A 392 17.27 -36.64 18.94
C ARG A 392 18.40 -37.25 19.79
N LYS A 393 19.64 -37.18 19.31
CA LYS A 393 20.85 -37.69 20.00
C LYS A 393 21.54 -36.63 20.86
N ASP A 394 21.40 -35.35 20.52
CA ASP A 394 21.87 -34.24 21.33
C ASP A 394 20.73 -33.74 22.24
N ALA A 395 21.02 -33.54 23.53
CA ALA A 395 20.07 -32.97 24.49
C ALA A 395 19.96 -31.44 24.39
N THR A 396 20.85 -30.81 23.61
CA THR A 396 20.90 -29.35 23.41
C THR A 396 19.75 -28.89 22.50
N ARG A 397 18.84 -28.09 23.06
CA ARG A 397 17.80 -27.40 22.28
C ARG A 397 18.48 -26.51 21.23
N ARG A 398 18.03 -26.62 19.98
CA ARG A 398 18.50 -25.80 18.85
C ARG A 398 17.35 -25.01 18.23
N TRP A 399 17.71 -23.92 17.57
CA TRP A 399 16.83 -22.99 16.87
C TRP A 399 17.17 -22.95 15.38
N VAL A 400 16.17 -22.68 14.55
CA VAL A 400 16.36 -22.24 13.17
C VAL A 400 15.96 -20.77 13.06
N HIS A 401 16.84 -19.99 12.44
CA HIS A 401 16.76 -18.53 12.32
C HIS A 401 16.44 -18.14 10.89
N PHE A 402 15.85 -16.96 10.73
CA PHE A 402 15.41 -16.41 9.46
C PHE A 402 15.72 -14.92 9.42
N GLU A 403 16.20 -14.42 8.28
CA GLU A 403 16.54 -13.01 8.03
C GLU A 403 15.99 -12.58 6.66
N GLY A 404 15.31 -11.43 6.63
CA GLY A 404 14.80 -10.80 5.41
C GLY A 404 15.86 -10.04 4.61
N ALA A 405 15.44 -9.55 3.44
CA ALA A 405 16.21 -8.61 2.62
C ALA A 405 15.90 -7.14 2.94
N ASP A 406 15.04 -6.86 3.92
CA ASP A 406 14.57 -5.53 4.28
C ASP A 406 15.54 -4.76 5.18
N GLU A 407 15.81 -3.50 4.82
CA GLU A 407 16.70 -2.60 5.54
C GLU A 407 15.88 -1.66 6.43
N LEU A 408 16.03 -1.81 7.75
CA LEU A 408 15.28 -1.08 8.78
C LEU A 408 16.26 -0.38 9.75
N SER A 409 15.77 0.59 10.52
CA SER A 409 16.59 1.40 11.43
C SER A 409 17.33 0.60 12.51
N GLU A 410 16.72 -0.50 12.99
CA GLU A 410 17.28 -1.38 14.03
C GLU A 410 17.98 -2.62 13.43
N GLY A 411 18.40 -2.53 12.16
CA GLY A 411 18.90 -3.66 11.37
C GLY A 411 17.78 -4.44 10.67
N LYS A 412 18.12 -5.53 9.99
CA LYS A 412 17.17 -6.33 9.20
C LYS A 412 16.10 -7.01 10.05
N TYR A 413 14.95 -7.34 9.45
CA TYR A 413 13.96 -8.16 10.14
C TYR A 413 14.44 -9.62 10.26
N ALA A 414 14.66 -10.06 11.49
CA ALA A 414 15.10 -11.42 11.80
C ALA A 414 14.38 -12.01 13.01
N THR A 415 14.25 -13.33 13.04
CA THR A 415 13.59 -14.08 14.13
C THR A 415 14.12 -15.53 14.17
N SER A 416 13.59 -16.36 15.06
CA SER A 416 13.82 -17.81 15.08
C SER A 416 12.61 -18.59 15.59
N ILE A 417 12.57 -19.90 15.30
CA ILE A 417 11.69 -20.88 15.95
C ILE A 417 12.52 -22.11 16.38
N PRO A 418 12.02 -22.98 17.28
CA PRO A 418 12.74 -24.19 17.66
C PRO A 418 12.96 -25.13 16.45
N LEU A 419 14.17 -25.65 16.28
CA LEU A 419 14.52 -26.52 15.14
C LEU A 419 13.61 -27.76 15.06
N ALA A 420 13.25 -28.34 16.20
CA ALA A 420 12.35 -29.48 16.27
C ALA A 420 10.93 -29.19 15.72
N TYR A 421 10.45 -27.94 15.78
CA TYR A 421 9.16 -27.55 15.20
C TYR A 421 9.25 -27.47 13.67
N ALA A 422 10.37 -26.96 13.15
CA ALA A 422 10.63 -26.84 11.71
C ALA A 422 10.93 -28.17 11.01
N MET A 423 11.44 -29.17 11.74
CA MET A 423 11.74 -30.52 11.22
C MET A 423 10.55 -31.49 11.28
N ASP A 424 9.48 -31.13 12.01
CA ASP A 424 8.25 -31.90 12.10
C ASP A 424 7.38 -31.70 10.84
N PRO A 425 7.17 -32.75 10.02
CA PRO A 425 6.41 -32.63 8.77
C PRO A 425 4.93 -32.32 8.98
N GLU A 426 4.37 -32.53 10.19
CA GLU A 426 2.96 -32.23 10.46
C GLU A 426 2.69 -30.74 10.72
N ASN A 427 3.73 -29.89 10.79
CA ASN A 427 3.57 -28.44 10.97
C ASN A 427 3.62 -27.62 9.66
N ASP A 428 3.78 -28.27 8.50
CA ASP A 428 3.69 -27.65 7.15
C ASP A 428 4.54 -26.37 6.96
N VAL A 429 5.66 -26.22 7.66
CA VAL A 429 6.53 -25.03 7.58
C VAL A 429 7.22 -24.98 6.21
N MET A 430 7.05 -23.88 5.48
CA MET A 430 7.46 -23.79 4.07
C MET A 430 8.10 -22.45 3.68
N LEU A 431 8.86 -22.48 2.59
CA LEU A 431 9.24 -21.30 1.82
C LEU A 431 8.22 -21.12 0.69
N ALA A 432 7.25 -20.24 0.91
CA ALA A 432 6.21 -19.92 -0.07
C ALA A 432 6.75 -18.93 -1.11
N TYR A 433 6.48 -19.21 -2.39
CA TYR A 433 6.80 -18.37 -3.55
C TYR A 433 5.57 -18.06 -4.42
N GLU A 434 4.43 -18.68 -4.13
CA GLU A 434 3.12 -18.40 -4.71
C GLU A 434 2.05 -18.18 -3.61
N MET A 435 1.11 -17.30 -3.90
CA MET A 435 -0.04 -16.94 -3.04
C MET A 435 -1.31 -16.85 -3.90
N ASN A 436 -2.30 -17.69 -3.60
CA ASN A 436 -3.50 -17.91 -4.42
C ASN A 436 -3.15 -18.20 -5.90
N ASP A 437 -2.29 -19.20 -6.12
CA ASP A 437 -1.91 -19.74 -7.43
C ASP A 437 -1.28 -18.71 -8.41
N ALA A 438 -0.65 -17.66 -7.89
CA ALA A 438 0.24 -16.76 -8.63
C ALA A 438 1.43 -16.30 -7.77
N ARG A 439 2.47 -15.77 -8.40
CA ARG A 439 3.68 -15.21 -7.77
C ARG A 439 3.32 -14.26 -6.62
N LEU A 440 4.08 -14.31 -5.52
CA LEU A 440 3.84 -13.46 -4.34
C LEU A 440 3.74 -11.96 -4.73
N PRO A 441 2.74 -11.21 -4.23
CA PRO A 441 2.79 -9.75 -4.29
C PRO A 441 3.96 -9.18 -3.48
N PRO A 442 4.53 -8.01 -3.85
CA PRO A 442 5.68 -7.42 -3.17
C PRO A 442 5.47 -7.22 -1.66
N ASP A 443 4.34 -6.63 -1.26
CA ASP A 443 3.93 -6.43 0.14
C ASP A 443 3.82 -7.74 0.95
N HIS A 444 3.67 -8.88 0.29
CA HIS A 444 3.54 -10.20 0.93
C HIS A 444 4.83 -11.04 0.86
N GLY A 445 5.90 -10.51 0.28
CA GLY A 445 7.26 -11.07 0.40
C GLY A 445 7.89 -11.60 -0.88
N TYR A 446 7.55 -11.07 -2.07
CA TYR A 446 8.18 -11.46 -3.34
C TYR A 446 9.72 -11.43 -3.30
N PRO A 447 10.44 -12.40 -3.92
CA PRO A 447 9.93 -13.61 -4.57
C PRO A 447 9.65 -14.78 -3.63
N VAL A 448 10.06 -14.70 -2.35
CA VAL A 448 9.95 -15.79 -1.37
C VAL A 448 9.76 -15.30 0.06
N ARG A 449 8.84 -15.96 0.78
CA ARG A 449 8.64 -15.77 2.22
C ARG A 449 8.72 -17.09 2.98
N LEU A 450 9.02 -17.01 4.27
CA LEU A 450 8.67 -18.05 5.22
C LEU A 450 7.16 -18.01 5.51
N MET A 451 6.55 -19.19 5.59
CA MET A 451 5.19 -19.38 6.09
C MET A 451 5.19 -20.47 7.16
N ILE A 452 4.63 -20.15 8.33
CA ILE A 452 4.51 -21.05 9.49
C ILE A 452 3.01 -21.14 9.83
N PRO A 453 2.31 -22.20 9.42
CA PRO A 453 0.88 -22.35 9.67
C PRO A 453 0.53 -22.34 11.17
N GLY A 454 -0.55 -21.63 11.53
CA GLY A 454 -1.00 -21.48 12.93
C GLY A 454 -0.10 -20.61 13.83
N PHE A 455 0.95 -20.00 13.30
CA PHE A 455 1.79 -19.02 14.01
C PHE A 455 1.35 -17.57 13.74
N VAL A 456 1.82 -16.67 14.60
CA VAL A 456 1.64 -15.22 14.47
C VAL A 456 2.41 -14.65 13.28
N GLY A 457 1.87 -13.58 12.68
CA GLY A 457 2.43 -12.93 11.50
C GLY A 457 3.89 -12.52 11.67
N GLY A 458 4.30 -12.05 12.86
CA GLY A 458 5.69 -11.67 13.18
C GLY A 458 6.71 -12.82 13.16
N ARG A 459 6.31 -14.09 12.97
CA ARG A 459 7.27 -15.20 12.76
C ARG A 459 7.42 -15.58 11.29
N CYS A 460 6.50 -15.16 10.41
CA CYS A 460 6.50 -15.51 8.99
C CYS A 460 7.29 -14.49 8.14
N VAL A 461 8.62 -14.49 8.27
CA VAL A 461 9.55 -13.55 7.61
C VAL A 461 9.31 -13.45 6.11
N LYS A 462 9.24 -12.21 5.59
CA LYS A 462 9.07 -11.88 4.16
C LYS A 462 10.42 -11.60 3.51
N TRP A 463 10.47 -11.62 2.17
CA TRP A 463 11.68 -11.29 1.39
C TRP A 463 12.90 -12.12 1.84
N LEU A 464 12.67 -13.41 2.10
CA LEU A 464 13.56 -14.26 2.89
C LEU A 464 14.91 -14.45 2.19
N ARG A 465 15.99 -14.04 2.86
CA ARG A 465 17.34 -14.03 2.29
C ARG A 465 18.26 -15.11 2.88
N ARG A 466 18.13 -15.41 4.18
CA ARG A 466 19.03 -16.32 4.88
C ARG A 466 18.32 -17.14 5.96
N ILE A 467 18.74 -18.40 6.10
CA ILE A 467 18.27 -19.37 7.07
C ILE A 467 19.50 -20.03 7.72
N TRP A 468 19.57 -20.10 9.05
CA TRP A 468 20.68 -20.78 9.74
C TRP A 468 20.24 -21.49 11.02
N VAL A 469 21.11 -22.35 11.57
CA VAL A 469 20.82 -23.18 12.75
C VAL A 469 21.77 -22.83 13.90
N SER A 470 21.24 -22.77 15.11
CA SER A 470 21.92 -22.21 16.29
C SER A 470 21.62 -22.99 17.58
N GLU A 471 22.55 -22.92 18.54
CA GLU A 471 22.39 -23.38 19.94
C GLU A 471 21.83 -22.29 20.87
N LYS A 472 21.42 -21.13 20.30
CA LYS A 472 20.80 -20.01 21.01
C LYS A 472 19.59 -19.48 20.24
N GLU A 473 18.62 -18.95 20.97
CA GLU A 473 17.51 -18.16 20.40
C GLU A 473 18.03 -16.87 19.74
N ASN A 474 17.27 -16.30 18.81
CA ASN A 474 17.65 -15.08 18.09
C ASN A 474 17.63 -13.84 19.04
N ASP A 475 18.68 -13.03 19.01
CA ASP A 475 18.88 -11.84 19.83
C ASP A 475 18.72 -10.51 19.06
N SER A 476 18.26 -10.56 17.81
CA SER A 476 17.92 -9.38 17.01
C SER A 476 16.85 -8.49 17.67
N TYR A 477 16.87 -7.20 17.33
CA TYR A 477 15.94 -6.21 17.87
C TYR A 477 14.48 -6.67 17.75
N TYR A 478 14.05 -7.08 16.55
CA TYR A 478 12.64 -7.45 16.30
C TYR A 478 12.23 -8.81 16.88
N HIS A 479 13.17 -9.66 17.30
CA HIS A 479 12.86 -10.88 18.05
C HIS A 479 12.70 -10.62 19.56
N ILE A 480 13.44 -9.66 20.10
CA ILE A 480 13.44 -9.32 21.54
C ILE A 480 12.41 -8.23 21.88
N TRP A 481 12.40 -7.13 21.14
CA TRP A 481 11.69 -5.88 21.47
C TRP A 481 10.36 -5.67 20.75
N ASP A 482 9.94 -6.64 19.94
CA ASP A 482 8.69 -6.68 19.18
C ASP A 482 8.07 -8.09 19.22
N ASN A 483 6.78 -8.21 18.92
CA ASN A 483 6.02 -9.48 18.90
C ASN A 483 6.11 -10.27 20.23
N ARG A 484 5.90 -9.57 21.36
CA ARG A 484 5.89 -10.12 22.73
C ARG A 484 4.76 -9.55 23.60
N VAL A 485 4.11 -10.41 24.39
CA VAL A 485 3.14 -10.02 25.43
C VAL A 485 3.84 -9.97 26.78
N VAL A 486 4.09 -8.76 27.29
CA VAL A 486 4.61 -8.53 28.64
C VAL A 486 3.47 -8.17 29.62
N PRO A 487 3.64 -8.40 30.94
CA PRO A 487 2.61 -8.11 31.94
C PRO A 487 2.15 -6.64 31.96
N SER A 488 0.88 -6.41 32.28
CA SER A 488 0.21 -5.08 32.26
C SER A 488 0.79 -4.03 33.22
N PHE A 489 1.66 -4.41 34.16
CA PHE A 489 2.39 -3.47 35.02
C PHE A 489 3.63 -2.86 34.33
N ILE A 490 4.10 -3.44 33.22
CA ILE A 490 5.15 -2.86 32.38
C ILE A 490 4.52 -1.73 31.55
N ARG A 491 4.95 -0.48 31.80
CA ARG A 491 4.45 0.72 31.12
C ARG A 491 5.47 1.37 30.19
N GLU A 492 6.76 1.15 30.43
CA GLU A 492 7.90 1.77 29.73
C GLU A 492 8.88 0.67 29.28
N LYS A 493 9.58 0.83 28.13
CA LYS A 493 10.47 -0.22 27.56
C LYS A 493 11.88 -0.25 28.15
N ASP A 494 12.35 0.86 28.71
CA ASP A 494 13.72 1.08 29.20
C ASP A 494 13.96 0.59 30.64
N SER A 495 12.89 0.38 31.41
CA SER A 495 12.98 -0.16 32.77
C SER A 495 13.63 -1.55 32.83
N GLU A 496 14.34 -1.84 33.93
CA GLU A 496 14.96 -3.13 34.21
C GLU A 496 13.95 -4.31 34.19
N PHE A 497 12.71 -4.06 34.65
CA PHE A 497 11.62 -5.03 34.54
C PHE A 497 11.23 -5.28 33.08
N ALA A 498 11.14 -4.24 32.25
CA ALA A 498 10.83 -4.39 30.84
C ALA A 498 11.93 -5.16 30.10
N LYS A 499 13.20 -4.78 30.25
CA LYS A 499 14.37 -5.52 29.71
C LYS A 499 14.27 -7.01 30.06
N THR A 500 14.04 -7.32 31.32
CA THR A 500 13.89 -8.70 31.81
C THR A 500 12.72 -9.43 31.15
N MET A 501 11.53 -8.81 31.07
CA MET A 501 10.35 -9.46 30.50
C MET A 501 10.38 -9.58 28.98
N PHE A 502 11.01 -8.65 28.25
CA PHE A 502 11.22 -8.77 26.80
C PHE A 502 12.22 -9.89 26.45
N HIS A 503 13.25 -10.12 27.27
CA HIS A 503 14.16 -11.27 27.08
C HIS A 503 13.60 -12.61 27.61
N HIS A 504 12.51 -12.61 28.39
CA HIS A 504 11.98 -13.84 28.97
C HIS A 504 11.28 -14.72 27.91
N PRO A 505 11.64 -16.02 27.73
CA PRO A 505 11.12 -16.83 26.63
C PRO A 505 9.58 -17.00 26.62
N SER A 506 8.91 -16.90 27.78
CA SER A 506 7.46 -17.06 27.88
C SER A 506 6.64 -15.85 27.40
N THR A 507 7.27 -14.73 27.02
CA THR A 507 6.56 -13.55 26.50
C THR A 507 6.53 -13.52 24.97
N ALA A 508 7.32 -14.37 24.30
CA ALA A 508 7.40 -14.43 22.84
C ALA A 508 6.09 -14.96 22.22
N CYS A 509 5.46 -14.15 21.35
CA CYS A 509 4.34 -14.60 20.54
C CYS A 509 4.84 -15.65 19.53
N ASN A 510 4.16 -16.79 19.42
CA ASN A 510 4.55 -17.89 18.54
C ASN A 510 3.32 -18.48 17.84
N GLU A 511 2.56 -19.35 18.51
CA GLU A 511 1.22 -19.73 18.03
C GLU A 511 0.23 -18.57 18.16
N GLN A 512 -0.70 -18.44 17.22
CA GLN A 512 -1.83 -17.51 17.33
C GLN A 512 -2.75 -17.88 18.49
N ASN A 513 -3.60 -16.95 18.94
CA ASN A 513 -4.60 -17.25 19.97
C ASN A 513 -6.01 -17.44 19.40
N LEU A 514 -6.77 -18.30 20.08
CA LEU A 514 -8.19 -18.51 19.85
C LEU A 514 -8.95 -17.18 19.91
N ASN A 515 -9.58 -16.81 18.79
CA ASN A 515 -10.21 -15.49 18.61
C ASN A 515 -11.49 -15.60 17.77
N SER A 516 -12.44 -14.70 18.01
CA SER A 516 -13.65 -14.56 17.19
C SER A 516 -14.11 -13.11 17.13
N ILE A 517 -14.65 -12.74 15.97
CA ILE A 517 -14.95 -11.37 15.55
C ILE A 517 -16.33 -11.37 14.87
N ILE A 518 -17.17 -10.38 15.21
CA ILE A 518 -18.48 -10.18 14.55
C ILE A 518 -18.27 -9.21 13.37
N VAL A 519 -18.85 -9.54 12.21
CA VAL A 519 -18.81 -8.70 11.00
C VAL A 519 -20.21 -8.23 10.57
N LYS A 520 -21.26 -9.01 10.89
CA LYS A 520 -22.66 -8.64 10.69
C LYS A 520 -23.42 -8.67 12.02
N PRO A 521 -24.16 -7.60 12.39
CA PRO A 521 -24.32 -6.33 11.67
C PRO A 521 -23.03 -5.52 11.54
N GLU A 522 -22.92 -4.70 10.48
CA GLU A 522 -21.75 -3.88 10.18
C GLU A 522 -21.67 -2.63 11.08
N GLN A 523 -20.49 -2.01 11.15
CA GLN A 523 -20.28 -0.72 11.82
C GLN A 523 -21.16 0.35 11.19
N GLY A 524 -22.07 0.91 11.99
CA GLY A 524 -23.01 1.94 11.55
C GLY A 524 -24.25 1.41 10.83
N GLU A 525 -24.41 0.09 10.63
CA GLU A 525 -25.59 -0.49 9.98
C GLU A 525 -26.87 -0.09 10.73
N ARG A 526 -27.90 0.37 9.99
CA ARG A 526 -29.19 0.83 10.53
C ARG A 526 -30.32 -0.12 10.14
N ILE A 527 -31.15 -0.50 11.11
CA ILE A 527 -32.42 -1.22 10.88
C ILE A 527 -33.59 -0.32 11.31
N SER A 528 -34.53 -0.05 10.40
CA SER A 528 -35.76 0.69 10.71
C SER A 528 -36.64 -0.07 11.71
N LEU A 529 -37.07 0.59 12.80
CA LEU A 529 -37.98 -0.03 13.76
C LEU A 529 -39.38 -0.28 13.16
N ALA A 530 -39.75 0.39 12.07
CA ALA A 530 -41.01 0.16 11.36
C ALA A 530 -41.03 -1.16 10.57
N ASP A 531 -39.85 -1.72 10.24
CA ASP A 531 -39.72 -2.98 9.50
C ASP A 531 -39.64 -4.23 10.39
N VAL A 532 -39.67 -4.05 11.72
CA VAL A 532 -39.63 -5.12 12.73
C VAL A 532 -40.96 -5.89 12.79
N LYS A 533 -41.27 -6.60 11.71
CA LYS A 533 -42.42 -7.49 11.56
C LYS A 533 -42.06 -8.86 12.15
N SER A 534 -42.98 -9.48 12.90
CA SER A 534 -42.71 -10.63 13.80
C SER A 534 -42.36 -11.97 13.13
N LYS A 535 -41.93 -11.96 11.86
CA LYS A 535 -41.50 -13.14 11.08
C LYS A 535 -40.17 -12.95 10.35
N GLN A 536 -39.56 -11.78 10.43
CA GLN A 536 -38.28 -11.50 9.77
C GLN A 536 -37.11 -11.81 10.72
N ALA A 537 -36.17 -12.60 10.22
CA ALA A 537 -34.91 -12.92 10.89
C ALA A 537 -33.77 -12.04 10.35
N TYR A 538 -32.70 -11.95 11.14
CA TYR A 538 -31.46 -11.28 10.82
C TYR A 538 -30.30 -12.24 11.06
N ARG A 539 -29.34 -12.29 10.12
CA ARG A 539 -28.17 -13.16 10.21
C ARG A 539 -27.01 -12.41 10.87
N ILE A 540 -26.73 -12.76 12.13
CA ILE A 540 -25.48 -12.35 12.78
C ILE A 540 -24.38 -13.28 12.24
N SER A 541 -23.27 -12.74 11.78
CA SER A 541 -22.16 -13.56 11.25
C SER A 541 -20.79 -12.92 11.45
N GLY A 542 -19.75 -13.73 11.32
CA GLY A 542 -18.38 -13.27 11.43
C GLY A 542 -17.35 -14.38 11.25
N ILE A 543 -16.16 -14.18 11.83
CA ILE A 543 -14.96 -15.00 11.63
C ILE A 543 -14.49 -15.56 12.98
N ALA A 544 -13.90 -16.76 12.99
CA ALA A 544 -13.17 -17.31 14.13
C ALA A 544 -11.94 -18.12 13.69
N TYR A 545 -10.90 -18.17 14.53
CA TYR A 545 -9.63 -18.86 14.26
C TYR A 545 -8.90 -19.24 15.56
N ASP A 546 -7.90 -20.12 15.46
CA ASP A 546 -6.98 -20.50 16.55
C ASP A 546 -5.56 -20.76 16.01
N GLY A 547 -4.55 -20.75 16.88
CA GLY A 547 -3.18 -21.10 16.54
C GLY A 547 -2.89 -22.60 16.57
N GLY A 548 -1.64 -22.98 16.30
CA GLY A 548 -1.11 -24.35 16.42
C GLY A 548 -1.72 -25.42 15.47
N GLY A 549 -2.77 -25.05 14.74
CA GLY A 549 -3.55 -25.93 13.88
C GLY A 549 -4.75 -26.57 14.57
N HIS A 550 -5.34 -25.93 15.57
CA HIS A 550 -6.44 -26.50 16.36
C HIS A 550 -7.82 -26.20 15.76
N GLU A 551 -8.74 -27.16 15.79
CA GLU A 551 -10.13 -26.93 15.38
C GLU A 551 -10.84 -25.97 16.36
N VAL A 552 -11.45 -24.91 15.82
CA VAL A 552 -12.45 -24.10 16.53
C VAL A 552 -13.76 -24.88 16.58
N GLN A 553 -13.91 -25.71 17.61
CA GLN A 553 -14.98 -26.70 17.75
C GLN A 553 -16.36 -26.12 18.03
N ARG A 554 -16.46 -24.85 18.46
CA ARG A 554 -17.72 -24.18 18.75
C ARG A 554 -17.57 -22.66 18.71
N VAL A 555 -18.54 -21.98 18.12
CA VAL A 555 -18.74 -20.52 18.26
C VAL A 555 -20.11 -20.28 18.90
N GLU A 556 -20.18 -19.33 19.83
CA GLU A 556 -21.41 -18.97 20.55
C GLU A 556 -21.63 -17.45 20.52
N VAL A 557 -22.87 -17.02 20.32
CA VAL A 557 -23.30 -15.60 20.39
C VAL A 557 -24.32 -15.39 21.51
N SER A 558 -24.13 -14.35 22.30
CA SER A 558 -25.07 -13.84 23.30
C SER A 558 -25.74 -12.56 22.82
N LEU A 559 -27.02 -12.38 23.17
CA LEU A 559 -27.78 -11.13 23.00
C LEU A 559 -28.02 -10.38 24.32
N ASP A 560 -27.49 -10.89 25.43
CA ASP A 560 -27.80 -10.44 26.79
C ASP A 560 -26.54 -10.25 27.64
N ASN A 561 -25.44 -9.78 27.03
CA ASN A 561 -24.16 -9.49 27.71
C ASN A 561 -23.54 -10.74 28.39
N GLY A 562 -23.79 -11.92 27.81
CA GLY A 562 -23.16 -13.19 28.16
C GLY A 562 -23.89 -14.05 29.19
N LYS A 563 -25.17 -13.77 29.49
CA LYS A 563 -25.99 -14.55 30.44
C LYS A 563 -26.52 -15.84 29.78
N THR A 564 -26.97 -15.75 28.54
CA THR A 564 -27.36 -16.87 27.67
C THR A 564 -26.59 -16.84 26.35
N TRP A 565 -26.51 -18.00 25.68
CA TRP A 565 -25.65 -18.22 24.52
C TRP A 565 -26.35 -19.09 23.48
N LEU A 566 -26.30 -18.66 22.22
CA LEU A 566 -26.82 -19.35 21.04
C LEU A 566 -25.64 -20.01 20.32
N TYR A 567 -25.83 -21.24 19.83
CA TYR A 567 -24.84 -21.93 18.98
C TYR A 567 -24.87 -21.32 17.58
N CYS A 568 -23.69 -21.07 17.01
CA CYS A 568 -23.53 -20.62 15.63
C CYS A 568 -23.12 -21.78 14.73
N VAL A 569 -23.70 -21.84 13.52
CA VAL A 569 -23.27 -22.74 12.45
C VAL A 569 -21.88 -22.30 11.98
N ARG A 570 -20.98 -23.25 11.73
CA ARG A 570 -19.62 -23.02 11.24
C ARG A 570 -19.47 -23.42 9.76
N GLU A 571 -18.81 -22.57 8.99
CA GLU A 571 -18.52 -22.73 7.57
C GLU A 571 -17.00 -22.74 7.36
N PHE A 572 -16.49 -23.84 6.81
CA PHE A 572 -15.06 -24.05 6.57
C PHE A 572 -14.74 -24.02 5.06
N PRO A 573 -13.49 -23.71 4.66
CA PRO A 573 -13.03 -23.98 3.30
C PRO A 573 -13.22 -25.45 2.90
N ASP A 574 -13.32 -25.73 1.60
CA ASP A 574 -13.62 -27.07 1.06
C ASP A 574 -12.70 -28.20 1.55
N TYR A 575 -11.43 -27.88 1.83
CA TYR A 575 -10.37 -28.81 2.26
C TYR A 575 -9.58 -28.20 3.44
N PRO A 576 -10.14 -28.15 4.66
CA PRO A 576 -9.57 -27.39 5.77
C PRO A 576 -8.64 -28.23 6.67
N VAL A 577 -8.67 -29.57 6.54
CA VAL A 577 -7.91 -30.50 7.38
C VAL A 577 -6.59 -30.87 6.72
N ARG A 578 -5.47 -30.66 7.42
CA ARG A 578 -4.15 -31.23 7.12
C ARG A 578 -3.81 -32.34 8.10
N HIS A 579 -3.02 -33.32 7.66
CA HIS A 579 -2.49 -34.43 8.49
C HIS A 579 -3.53 -35.13 9.38
N GLY A 580 -4.79 -35.20 8.91
CA GLY A 580 -5.93 -35.75 9.65
C GLY A 580 -6.36 -35.00 10.92
N ARG A 581 -5.66 -33.93 11.35
CA ARG A 581 -5.87 -33.28 12.66
C ARG A 581 -5.59 -31.77 12.74
N LYS A 582 -4.94 -31.18 11.73
CA LYS A 582 -4.50 -29.79 11.70
C LYS A 582 -5.49 -28.92 10.93
N PHE A 583 -5.96 -27.83 11.53
CA PHE A 583 -6.80 -26.81 10.90
C PHE A 583 -6.00 -25.51 10.80
N TRP A 584 -5.47 -25.22 9.61
CA TRP A 584 -4.65 -24.01 9.39
C TRP A 584 -5.46 -22.79 8.95
N THR A 585 -6.74 -22.97 8.65
CA THR A 585 -7.64 -21.92 8.16
C THR A 585 -8.46 -21.34 9.31
N TRP A 586 -8.99 -20.13 9.09
CA TRP A 586 -10.13 -19.64 9.85
C TRP A 586 -11.40 -20.43 9.50
N LEU A 587 -12.51 -20.08 10.15
CA LEU A 587 -13.86 -20.40 9.70
C LEU A 587 -14.72 -19.14 9.69
N HIS A 588 -15.74 -19.13 8.84
CA HIS A 588 -16.86 -18.21 8.97
C HIS A 588 -17.93 -18.85 9.86
N TRP A 589 -18.72 -18.04 10.57
CA TRP A 589 -19.82 -18.54 11.40
C TRP A 589 -21.05 -17.65 11.26
N HIS A 590 -22.24 -18.22 11.46
CA HIS A 590 -23.48 -17.46 11.47
C HIS A 590 -24.54 -18.01 12.44
N VAL A 591 -25.48 -17.14 12.85
CA VAL A 591 -26.71 -17.50 13.55
C VAL A 591 -27.86 -16.58 13.12
N ASP A 592 -29.02 -17.17 12.81
CA ASP A 592 -30.23 -16.42 12.43
C ASP A 592 -31.09 -16.14 13.67
N VAL A 593 -31.32 -14.87 13.96
CA VAL A 593 -32.13 -14.42 15.12
C VAL A 593 -33.33 -13.60 14.66
N GLY A 594 -34.48 -13.74 15.31
CA GLY A 594 -35.64 -12.90 15.01
C GLY A 594 -35.36 -11.42 15.32
N LEU A 595 -35.77 -10.50 14.45
CA LEU A 595 -35.55 -9.05 14.65
C LEU A 595 -36.11 -8.57 16.01
N SER A 596 -37.20 -9.15 16.50
CA SER A 596 -37.78 -8.85 17.81
C SER A 596 -36.89 -9.23 19.01
N HIS A 597 -35.88 -10.09 18.82
CA HIS A 597 -34.85 -10.38 19.83
C HIS A 597 -33.65 -9.46 19.64
N LEU A 598 -33.23 -9.21 18.40
CA LEU A 598 -32.13 -8.29 18.06
C LEU A 598 -32.38 -6.86 18.57
N VAL A 599 -33.61 -6.36 18.41
CA VAL A 599 -34.07 -5.04 18.89
C VAL A 599 -34.15 -4.96 20.43
N ARG A 600 -34.09 -6.11 21.13
CA ARG A 600 -34.08 -6.20 22.59
C ARG A 600 -32.71 -6.60 23.15
N ALA A 601 -31.68 -6.72 22.31
CA ALA A 601 -30.36 -7.14 22.75
C ALA A 601 -29.69 -6.05 23.61
N GLU A 602 -29.10 -6.44 24.73
CA GLU A 602 -28.28 -5.56 25.58
C GLU A 602 -26.92 -5.29 24.90
N SER A 603 -26.38 -6.32 24.27
CA SER A 603 -25.23 -6.31 23.39
C SER A 603 -25.27 -7.56 22.50
N ILE A 604 -24.57 -7.55 21.37
CA ILE A 604 -24.29 -8.77 20.59
C ILE A 604 -22.85 -9.15 20.88
N THR A 605 -22.61 -10.28 21.53
CA THR A 605 -21.29 -10.65 22.04
C THR A 605 -20.93 -12.08 21.60
N VAL A 606 -19.73 -12.28 21.04
CA VAL A 606 -19.27 -13.60 20.55
C VAL A 606 -18.09 -14.14 21.37
N ARG A 607 -18.04 -15.47 21.48
CA ARG A 607 -16.85 -16.23 21.92
C ARG A 607 -16.74 -17.55 21.14
N CYS A 608 -15.56 -18.15 21.15
CA CYS A 608 -15.35 -19.48 20.59
C CYS A 608 -14.52 -20.40 21.50
N PHE A 609 -14.54 -21.70 21.19
CA PHE A 609 -13.86 -22.77 21.94
C PHE A 609 -13.07 -23.67 20.99
N ASN A 610 -11.90 -24.15 21.43
CA ASN A 610 -11.06 -25.08 20.66
C ASN A 610 -11.13 -26.52 21.16
N VAL A 611 -10.31 -27.40 20.58
CA VAL A 611 -10.22 -28.84 20.92
C VAL A 611 -9.96 -29.11 22.42
N PHE A 612 -9.16 -28.25 23.07
CA PHE A 612 -8.82 -28.35 24.50
C PHE A 612 -9.88 -27.74 25.43
N LYS A 613 -10.96 -27.18 24.86
CA LYS A 613 -12.01 -26.42 25.54
C LYS A 613 -11.53 -25.11 26.18
N ASN A 614 -10.38 -24.59 25.73
CA ASN A 614 -9.99 -23.22 26.00
C ASN A 614 -11.03 -22.27 25.39
N THR A 615 -11.18 -21.08 25.97
CA THR A 615 -12.12 -20.03 25.55
C THR A 615 -11.47 -18.67 25.65
N GLN A 616 -11.95 -17.73 24.86
CA GLN A 616 -11.64 -16.30 24.99
C GLN A 616 -12.01 -15.76 26.38
N PRO A 617 -11.20 -14.86 26.97
CA PRO A 617 -11.52 -14.17 28.21
C PRO A 617 -12.66 -13.17 28.00
N ARG A 618 -13.42 -12.86 29.06
CA ARG A 618 -14.48 -11.84 28.98
C ARG A 618 -13.90 -10.45 28.77
N GLU A 619 -12.98 -10.05 29.65
CA GLU A 619 -12.38 -8.71 29.67
C GLU A 619 -11.00 -8.70 28.97
N PRO A 620 -10.58 -7.60 28.33
CA PRO A 620 -9.29 -7.47 27.65
C PRO A 620 -8.08 -7.41 28.60
N SER A 621 -6.97 -8.02 28.18
CA SER A 621 -5.68 -8.00 28.90
C SER A 621 -4.69 -7.03 28.26
N TRP A 622 -4.70 -5.77 28.70
CA TRP A 622 -3.79 -4.73 28.21
C TRP A 622 -2.31 -5.08 28.40
N ASN A 623 -1.48 -4.69 27.42
CA ASN A 623 -0.02 -4.78 27.46
C ASN A 623 0.59 -3.65 26.62
N ILE A 624 1.84 -3.25 26.94
CA ILE A 624 2.52 -2.08 26.33
C ILE A 624 2.66 -2.13 24.80
N MET A 625 2.68 -3.31 24.20
CA MET A 625 2.80 -3.51 22.75
C MET A 625 1.44 -3.63 22.04
N GLY A 626 0.35 -3.68 22.82
CA GLY A 626 -1.01 -3.82 22.33
C GLY A 626 -1.22 -5.09 21.50
N MET A 627 -0.70 -6.22 21.97
CA MET A 627 -0.68 -7.50 21.24
C MET A 627 -1.65 -8.54 21.81
N MET A 628 -2.01 -9.50 20.96
CA MET A 628 -2.77 -10.73 21.27
C MET A 628 -4.14 -10.49 21.93
N ASN A 629 -4.84 -9.41 21.58
CA ASN A 629 -6.19 -9.16 22.11
C ASN A 629 -7.22 -10.18 21.57
N ASN A 630 -7.77 -11.00 22.45
CA ASN A 630 -8.81 -11.97 22.12
C ASN A 630 -10.03 -11.94 23.07
N CYS A 631 -10.31 -10.84 23.78
CA CYS A 631 -11.52 -10.76 24.61
C CYS A 631 -12.83 -10.93 23.80
N TRP A 632 -13.97 -11.14 24.47
CA TRP A 632 -15.26 -11.34 23.80
C TRP A 632 -15.64 -10.14 22.91
N TYR A 633 -15.58 -10.31 21.58
CA TYR A 633 -15.90 -9.22 20.65
C TYR A 633 -17.38 -8.86 20.79
N THR A 634 -17.67 -7.57 20.96
CA THR A 634 -19.00 -7.09 21.34
C THR A 634 -19.42 -5.91 20.47
N ILE A 635 -20.61 -6.02 19.88
CA ILE A 635 -21.34 -4.93 19.23
C ILE A 635 -22.42 -4.41 20.20
N ARG A 636 -22.69 -3.11 20.19
CA ARG A 636 -23.81 -2.50 20.94
C ARG A 636 -24.83 -1.90 19.96
N PRO A 637 -26.13 -2.19 20.13
CA PRO A 637 -27.19 -1.48 19.44
C PRO A 637 -27.47 -0.11 20.10
N GLU A 638 -27.80 0.89 19.30
CA GLU A 638 -28.09 2.27 19.67
C GLU A 638 -29.37 2.72 18.96
N ILE A 639 -30.29 3.40 19.64
CA ILE A 639 -31.52 3.91 19.01
C ILE A 639 -31.28 5.35 18.54
N VAL A 640 -31.35 5.57 17.22
CA VAL A 640 -31.02 6.85 16.57
C VAL A 640 -32.20 7.31 15.71
N ARG A 641 -32.59 8.58 15.83
CA ARG A 641 -33.54 9.21 14.90
C ARG A 641 -32.79 9.62 13.63
N ASP A 642 -33.30 9.20 12.49
CA ASP A 642 -32.81 9.56 11.17
C ASP A 642 -33.42 10.92 10.78
N GLU A 643 -32.59 11.96 10.65
CA GLU A 643 -33.07 13.33 10.38
C GLU A 643 -33.56 13.52 8.94
N ASP A 644 -33.05 12.71 7.98
CA ASP A 644 -33.44 12.78 6.57
C ASP A 644 -34.75 12.02 6.28
N GLN A 645 -35.08 11.01 7.09
CA GLN A 645 -36.24 10.14 6.87
C GLN A 645 -37.35 10.26 7.94
N ASP A 646 -37.13 11.05 8.98
CA ASP A 646 -37.93 11.11 10.23
C ASP A 646 -38.27 9.73 10.83
N ALA A 647 -37.34 8.78 10.67
CA ALA A 647 -37.50 7.39 11.07
C ALA A 647 -36.70 7.08 12.34
N ILE A 648 -37.24 6.25 13.23
CA ILE A 648 -36.46 5.72 14.35
C ILE A 648 -35.78 4.43 13.92
N THR A 649 -34.46 4.41 13.99
CA THR A 649 -33.61 3.29 13.56
C THR A 649 -32.82 2.71 14.74
N LEU A 650 -32.47 1.44 14.63
CA LEU A 650 -31.50 0.77 15.47
C LEU A 650 -30.16 0.75 14.71
N GLN A 651 -29.18 1.52 15.18
CA GLN A 651 -27.83 1.54 14.63
C GLN A 651 -26.91 0.60 15.42
N PHE A 652 -26.03 -0.14 14.75
CA PHE A 652 -25.06 -1.01 15.41
C PHE A 652 -23.67 -0.36 15.48
N ARG A 653 -23.02 -0.49 16.64
CA ARG A 653 -21.66 0.00 16.91
C ARG A 653 -20.74 -1.18 17.25
N HIS A 654 -19.65 -1.32 16.52
CA HIS A 654 -18.51 -2.17 16.88
C HIS A 654 -17.71 -1.54 18.04
N PRO A 655 -16.73 -2.24 18.65
CA PRO A 655 -15.87 -1.66 19.68
C PRO A 655 -15.23 -0.34 19.22
N CYS A 656 -14.52 -0.39 18.09
CA CYS A 656 -13.83 0.74 17.47
C CYS A 656 -13.87 0.61 15.94
N GLU A 657 -13.90 1.73 15.23
CA GLU A 657 -13.42 1.82 13.83
C GLU A 657 -11.88 1.71 13.78
N PRO A 658 -11.28 1.17 12.71
CA PRO A 658 -9.81 1.08 12.56
C PRO A 658 -9.11 2.46 12.45
N GLY A 659 -7.78 2.47 12.56
CA GLY A 659 -6.94 3.65 12.29
C GLY A 659 -7.29 4.87 13.15
N THR A 660 -7.47 6.03 12.52
CA THR A 660 -7.89 7.30 13.14
C THR A 660 -9.42 7.43 13.34
N GLY A 661 -10.22 6.47 12.85
CA GLY A 661 -11.69 6.51 12.92
C GLY A 661 -12.22 6.67 14.35
N LYS A 662 -13.20 7.55 14.55
CA LYS A 662 -13.64 7.98 15.88
C LYS A 662 -14.97 7.37 16.33
N GLY A 663 -15.62 6.57 15.49
CA GLY A 663 -16.81 5.82 15.83
C GLY A 663 -16.52 4.43 16.43
N GLY A 664 -17.58 3.85 16.99
CA GLY A 664 -17.55 2.67 17.86
C GLY A 664 -18.25 2.97 19.18
N TRP A 665 -18.40 1.97 20.05
CA TRP A 665 -18.97 2.20 21.39
C TRP A 665 -17.92 2.39 22.49
N MET A 666 -16.68 1.94 22.28
CA MET A 666 -15.60 2.18 23.24
C MET A 666 -15.24 3.68 23.24
N GLN A 667 -15.05 4.23 24.43
CA GLN A 667 -14.60 5.60 24.64
C GLN A 667 -13.20 5.58 25.26
N PRO A 668 -12.33 6.57 24.97
CA PRO A 668 -11.02 6.65 25.61
C PRO A 668 -11.16 6.73 27.14
N SER A 669 -10.32 6.01 27.87
CA SER A 669 -10.28 6.06 29.33
C SER A 669 -9.95 7.46 29.86
N THR A 670 -10.27 7.72 31.13
CA THR A 670 -9.95 9.00 31.79
C THR A 670 -8.44 9.28 31.81
N GLU A 671 -7.60 8.24 31.84
CA GLU A 671 -6.13 8.36 31.70
C GLU A 671 -5.79 8.92 30.31
N ASN A 672 -6.23 8.25 29.23
CA ASN A 672 -6.04 8.71 27.85
C ASN A 672 -6.61 10.13 27.59
N GLN A 673 -7.70 10.50 28.26
CA GLN A 673 -8.31 11.84 28.17
C GLN A 673 -7.48 12.90 28.91
N MET A 674 -6.94 12.58 30.09
CA MET A 674 -6.04 13.46 30.83
C MET A 674 -4.73 13.66 30.08
N ASP A 675 -4.13 12.59 29.56
CA ASP A 675 -2.90 12.65 28.75
C ASP A 675 -3.08 13.61 27.56
N GLN A 676 -4.23 13.54 26.87
CA GLN A 676 -4.56 14.44 25.77
C GLN A 676 -4.77 15.89 26.24
N ILE A 677 -5.47 16.11 27.36
CA ILE A 677 -5.69 17.46 27.91
C ILE A 677 -4.39 18.11 28.36
N GLU A 678 -3.46 17.37 28.98
CA GLU A 678 -2.13 17.88 29.33
C GLU A 678 -1.33 18.25 28.06
N HIS A 679 -1.42 17.43 27.01
CA HIS A 679 -0.85 17.74 25.70
C HIS A 679 -1.48 18.98 25.03
N GLU A 680 -2.78 19.25 25.24
CA GLU A 680 -3.47 20.43 24.72
C GLU A 680 -3.12 21.70 25.54
N VAL A 681 -3.03 21.60 26.87
CA VAL A 681 -2.71 22.70 27.79
C VAL A 681 -1.25 23.18 27.63
N ALA A 682 -0.33 22.34 27.16
CA ALA A 682 1.06 22.70 26.89
C ALA A 682 1.27 23.62 25.64
N SER A 683 0.21 24.11 25.00
CA SER A 683 0.27 24.81 23.70
C SER A 683 0.55 26.33 23.82
N PRO A 684 1.41 26.94 22.98
CA PRO A 684 1.61 28.39 22.97
C PRO A 684 0.38 29.15 22.47
N GLN A 685 0.09 30.32 23.06
CA GLN A 685 -1.08 31.16 22.72
C GLN A 685 -1.00 31.88 21.36
N LYS A 686 0.12 31.81 20.64
CA LYS A 686 0.33 32.55 19.39
C LYS A 686 -0.46 31.90 18.25
N GLN A 687 -1.33 32.66 17.58
CA GLN A 687 -2.08 32.16 16.42
C GLN A 687 -1.45 32.59 15.10
N PHE A 688 -1.59 31.74 14.07
CA PHE A 688 -1.14 31.99 12.70
C PHE A 688 -2.27 31.81 11.68
N THR A 689 -2.23 32.62 10.63
CA THR A 689 -3.11 32.54 9.45
C THR A 689 -2.59 31.54 8.43
N ARG A 690 -3.46 31.09 7.51
CA ARG A 690 -3.04 30.21 6.40
C ARG A 690 -1.97 30.91 5.55
N GLU A 691 -2.23 32.18 5.27
CA GLU A 691 -1.46 33.07 4.43
C GLU A 691 -0.08 33.42 5.03
N GLU A 692 0.17 33.15 6.32
CA GLU A 692 1.50 33.16 6.94
C GLU A 692 2.20 31.82 6.74
N ILE A 693 1.57 30.71 7.12
CA ILE A 693 2.16 29.36 7.11
C ILE A 693 2.61 28.93 5.71
N GLU A 694 1.86 29.27 4.66
CA GLU A 694 2.17 28.91 3.26
C GLU A 694 3.49 29.50 2.72
N LYS A 695 4.12 30.43 3.43
CA LYS A 695 5.43 31.01 3.07
C LYS A 695 6.61 30.10 3.46
N HIS A 696 6.42 29.25 4.46
CA HIS A 696 7.48 28.50 5.15
C HIS A 696 7.54 27.06 4.60
N ASN A 697 7.95 26.95 3.33
CA ASN A 697 7.82 25.74 2.50
C ASN A 697 9.15 25.21 1.92
N LYS A 698 10.29 25.44 2.61
CA LYS A 698 11.65 25.14 2.11
C LYS A 698 12.46 24.30 3.09
N GLU A 699 13.61 23.81 2.64
CA GLU A 699 14.56 23.08 3.50
C GLU A 699 15.25 23.96 4.56
N ASP A 700 15.39 25.27 4.30
CA ASP A 700 15.93 26.27 5.24
C ASP A 700 14.83 27.06 6.00
N ASP A 701 13.56 26.75 5.75
CA ASP A 701 12.39 27.45 6.30
C ASP A 701 11.14 26.55 6.19
N CYS A 702 10.99 25.60 7.11
CA CYS A 702 10.07 24.46 7.02
C CYS A 702 9.02 24.46 8.16
N TRP A 703 7.81 24.98 7.91
CA TRP A 703 6.73 24.88 8.90
C TRP A 703 5.73 23.77 8.56
N ILE A 704 5.26 23.06 9.58
CA ILE A 704 4.25 21.99 9.46
C ILE A 704 3.10 22.19 10.46
N ILE A 705 1.94 21.62 10.15
CA ILE A 705 0.75 21.64 11.03
C ILE A 705 0.44 20.23 11.55
N VAL A 706 0.47 20.04 12.86
CA VAL A 706 0.03 18.79 13.52
C VAL A 706 -0.99 19.15 14.60
N ASN A 707 -2.15 18.51 14.58
CA ASN A 707 -3.27 18.74 15.52
C ASN A 707 -3.69 20.23 15.63
N GLY A 708 -3.59 20.98 14.53
CA GLY A 708 -3.87 22.41 14.50
C GLY A 708 -2.83 23.28 15.21
N LYS A 709 -1.73 22.70 15.70
CA LYS A 709 -0.55 23.44 16.17
C LYS A 709 0.44 23.63 15.01
N VAL A 710 1.18 24.73 15.03
CA VAL A 710 2.19 25.07 14.00
C VAL A 710 3.58 24.86 14.60
N TYR A 711 4.45 24.22 13.84
CA TYR A 711 5.79 23.83 14.25
C TYR A 711 6.82 24.25 13.22
N ASP A 712 7.97 24.74 13.67
CA ASP A 712 9.15 24.93 12.84
C ASP A 712 9.98 23.64 12.87
N ALA A 713 9.88 22.85 11.79
CA ALA A 713 10.55 21.55 11.65
C ALA A 713 11.95 21.67 11.03
N THR A 714 12.43 22.88 10.74
CA THR A 714 13.71 23.12 10.02
C THR A 714 14.89 22.45 10.73
N SER A 715 14.94 22.52 12.07
CA SER A 715 15.98 21.88 12.90
C SER A 715 15.86 20.36 13.03
N VAL A 716 14.76 19.76 12.57
CA VAL A 716 14.48 18.31 12.63
C VAL A 716 14.89 17.61 11.33
N LEU A 717 14.89 18.32 10.21
CA LEU A 717 15.18 17.80 8.87
C LEU A 717 16.52 17.03 8.78
N ASP A 718 17.59 17.54 9.40
CA ASP A 718 18.93 16.95 9.30
C ASP A 718 19.10 15.60 9.99
N TRP A 719 18.20 15.21 10.90
CA TRP A 719 18.32 13.97 11.69
C TRP A 719 17.02 13.14 11.76
N HIS A 720 15.94 13.54 11.08
CA HIS A 720 14.68 12.81 11.09
C HIS A 720 14.85 11.38 10.51
N PRO A 721 14.48 10.31 11.24
CA PRO A 721 14.69 8.93 10.78
C PRO A 721 13.96 8.53 9.48
N GLY A 722 12.89 9.25 9.11
CA GLY A 722 12.18 9.06 7.84
C GLY A 722 12.77 9.84 6.67
N GLY A 723 13.80 10.66 6.90
CA GLY A 723 14.47 11.47 5.88
C GLY A 723 13.68 12.73 5.47
N LYS A 724 14.43 13.78 5.10
CA LYS A 724 13.95 15.14 4.80
C LYS A 724 12.71 15.22 3.92
N ALA A 725 12.63 14.38 2.88
CA ALA A 725 11.55 14.41 1.89
C ALA A 725 10.16 14.16 2.52
N THR A 726 10.08 13.38 3.60
CA THR A 726 8.80 13.09 4.27
C THR A 726 8.21 14.36 4.88
N ILE A 727 8.97 15.08 5.70
CA ILE A 727 8.58 16.38 6.29
C ILE A 727 8.38 17.44 5.20
N LEU A 728 9.30 17.54 4.22
CA LEU A 728 9.21 18.55 3.16
C LEU A 728 7.98 18.37 2.25
N SER A 729 7.44 17.14 2.13
CA SER A 729 6.17 16.90 1.44
C SER A 729 4.96 17.58 2.12
N HIS A 730 5.14 18.10 3.34
CA HIS A 730 4.15 18.78 4.17
C HIS A 730 4.52 20.25 4.49
N ALA A 731 5.69 20.74 4.07
CA ALA A 731 6.18 22.08 4.41
C ALA A 731 5.27 23.19 3.84
N GLY A 732 4.86 24.12 4.70
CA GLY A 732 3.92 25.21 4.42
C GLY A 732 2.48 24.77 4.13
N LYS A 733 2.14 23.48 4.19
CA LYS A 733 0.83 22.99 3.75
C LYS A 733 -0.24 23.01 4.84
N VAL A 734 -1.37 23.63 4.53
CA VAL A 734 -2.49 23.87 5.45
C VAL A 734 -3.63 22.87 5.20
N HIS A 735 -3.38 21.58 5.45
CA HIS A 735 -4.32 20.47 5.25
C HIS A 735 -4.27 19.42 6.38
N ALA A 736 -5.18 18.44 6.37
CA ALA A 736 -5.31 17.44 7.45
C ALA A 736 -4.18 16.37 7.45
N GLU A 737 -3.72 15.92 6.27
CA GLU A 737 -2.81 14.76 6.14
C GLU A 737 -1.55 14.85 7.02
N THR A 738 -1.03 16.07 7.27
CA THR A 738 0.20 16.27 8.07
C THR A 738 0.00 15.83 9.52
N THR A 739 -1.21 16.01 10.06
CA THR A 739 -1.57 15.53 11.40
C THR A 739 -1.69 14.02 11.41
N GLU A 740 -2.44 13.47 10.46
CA GLU A 740 -2.68 12.03 10.31
C GLU A 740 -1.36 11.27 10.06
N ALA A 741 -0.44 11.86 9.30
CA ALA A 741 0.89 11.31 9.06
C ALA A 741 1.80 11.38 10.29
N PHE A 742 1.61 12.36 11.18
CA PHE A 742 2.37 12.42 12.43
C PHE A 742 1.87 11.37 13.44
N GLU A 743 0.58 11.42 13.80
CA GLU A 743 -0.04 10.60 14.87
C GLU A 743 0.06 9.08 14.66
N SER A 744 0.28 8.65 13.41
CA SER A 744 0.28 7.25 13.01
C SER A 744 1.67 6.62 12.86
N ILE A 745 2.73 7.42 13.05
CA ILE A 745 4.14 6.99 12.89
C ILE A 745 4.96 7.26 14.17
N HIS A 746 4.67 8.36 14.86
CA HIS A 746 5.53 8.91 15.91
C HIS A 746 5.12 8.46 17.32
N ASP A 747 6.09 8.39 18.23
CA ASP A 747 5.90 7.99 19.64
C ASP A 747 6.10 9.17 20.60
N ASP A 748 6.00 8.94 21.91
CA ASP A 748 6.10 9.97 22.95
C ASP A 748 7.44 10.74 22.91
N TYR A 749 8.54 10.12 22.44
CA TYR A 749 9.82 10.81 22.25
C TYR A 749 9.76 11.76 21.05
N ALA A 750 9.13 11.34 19.97
CA ALA A 750 8.86 12.22 18.83
C ALA A 750 7.80 13.28 19.14
N GLU A 751 6.79 13.03 19.98
CA GLU A 751 5.90 14.06 20.54
C GLU A 751 6.70 15.07 21.39
N GLN A 752 7.62 14.60 22.25
CA GLN A 752 8.52 15.47 23.01
C GLN A 752 9.39 16.33 22.08
N LYS A 753 9.96 15.76 21.02
CA LYS A 753 10.75 16.53 20.04
C LYS A 753 9.91 17.46 19.18
N LEU A 754 8.69 17.09 18.83
CA LEU A 754 7.75 18.00 18.20
C LEU A 754 7.38 19.15 19.14
N SER A 755 7.27 18.91 20.46
CA SER A 755 7.04 19.96 21.46
C SER A 755 8.18 20.97 21.61
N GLU A 756 9.43 20.58 21.31
CA GLU A 756 10.57 21.52 21.24
C GLU A 756 10.46 22.47 20.03
N CYS A 757 9.71 22.09 18.99
CA CYS A 757 9.55 22.82 17.73
C CYS A 757 8.28 23.69 17.66
N VAL A 758 7.45 23.74 18.71
CA VAL A 758 6.12 24.38 18.65
C VAL A 758 6.21 25.91 18.68
N ILE A 759 5.68 26.57 17.65
CA ILE A 759 5.68 28.03 17.53
C ILE A 759 4.31 28.68 17.78
N GLY A 760 3.21 27.89 17.74
CA GLY A 760 1.85 28.36 18.03
C GLY A 760 0.75 27.44 17.49
N VAL A 761 -0.40 28.02 17.15
CA VAL A 761 -1.59 27.30 16.65
C VAL A 761 -2.19 27.98 15.41
N VAL A 762 -2.97 27.24 14.61
CA VAL A 762 -3.71 27.80 13.48
C VAL A 762 -4.94 28.56 13.95
N THR A 763 -5.28 29.65 13.26
CA THR A 763 -6.57 30.36 13.45
C THR A 763 -7.78 29.48 13.14
N GLU A 764 -8.93 29.73 13.77
CA GLU A 764 -10.19 29.00 13.51
C GLU A 764 -10.57 28.97 12.01
N LYS A 765 -10.35 30.09 11.30
CA LYS A 765 -10.55 30.19 9.84
C LYS A 765 -9.71 29.16 9.07
N ALA A 766 -8.44 29.00 9.43
CA ALA A 766 -7.55 28.00 8.83
C ALA A 766 -7.95 26.57 9.25
N GLN A 767 -8.36 26.36 10.50
CA GLN A 767 -8.84 25.04 10.96
C GLN A 767 -10.14 24.61 10.25
N GLY A 768 -11.06 25.55 9.99
CA GLY A 768 -12.26 25.31 9.20
C GLY A 768 -11.95 25.01 7.73
N PHE A 769 -10.96 25.69 7.15
CA PHE A 769 -10.46 25.38 5.80
C PHE A 769 -9.87 23.97 5.70
N ILE A 770 -9.05 23.56 6.67
CA ILE A 770 -8.46 22.21 6.76
C ILE A 770 -9.56 21.13 6.76
N ARG A 771 -10.60 21.28 7.60
CA ARG A 771 -11.72 20.33 7.67
C ARG A 771 -12.48 20.27 6.35
N LYS A 772 -12.80 21.43 5.75
CA LYS A 772 -13.52 21.50 4.48
C LYS A 772 -12.74 20.84 3.33
N GLN A 773 -11.43 21.08 3.23
CA GLN A 773 -10.60 20.40 2.22
C GLN A 773 -10.59 18.87 2.40
N ALA A 774 -10.49 18.37 3.64
CA ALA A 774 -10.55 16.93 3.90
C ALA A 774 -11.91 16.33 3.50
N GLU A 775 -13.02 17.01 3.80
CA GLU A 775 -14.36 16.59 3.38
C GLU A 775 -14.57 16.64 1.86
N GLU A 776 -14.02 17.63 1.17
CA GLU A 776 -14.14 17.79 -0.28
C GLU A 776 -13.27 16.75 -1.02
N ALA A 777 -12.02 16.55 -0.59
CA ALA A 777 -11.13 15.53 -1.13
C ALA A 777 -11.65 14.10 -0.88
N ALA A 778 -12.26 13.83 0.28
CA ALA A 778 -12.89 12.54 0.56
C ALA A 778 -14.09 12.26 -0.38
N LYS A 779 -14.91 13.28 -0.67
CA LYS A 779 -16.02 13.17 -1.64
C LYS A 779 -15.51 12.98 -3.06
N GLU A 780 -14.42 13.63 -3.45
CA GLU A 780 -13.81 13.49 -4.78
C GLU A 780 -13.13 12.12 -4.96
N LYS A 781 -12.42 11.60 -3.95
CA LYS A 781 -11.86 10.23 -3.95
C LYS A 781 -12.96 9.15 -3.95
N ALA A 782 -14.11 9.40 -3.32
CA ALA A 782 -15.26 8.50 -3.38
C ALA A 782 -15.90 8.47 -4.78
N ASN A 783 -16.27 9.64 -5.33
CA ASN A 783 -16.90 9.74 -6.65
C ASN A 783 -16.03 9.18 -7.79
N SER A 784 -14.71 9.37 -7.70
CA SER A 784 -13.75 8.86 -8.70
C SER A 784 -13.51 7.35 -8.63
N ALA A 785 -13.86 6.68 -7.53
CA ALA A 785 -13.74 5.23 -7.39
C ALA A 785 -14.91 4.45 -8.03
N GLU A 786 -16.12 5.01 -8.09
CA GLU A 786 -17.30 4.34 -8.66
C GLU A 786 -17.31 4.30 -10.21
N THR A 787 -16.46 5.09 -10.86
CA THR A 787 -16.56 5.37 -12.30
C THR A 787 -15.76 4.37 -13.17
N LYS A 788 -16.36 3.22 -13.50
CA LYS A 788 -15.91 2.43 -14.68
C LYS A 788 -16.35 3.15 -15.96
N SER A 789 -15.38 3.69 -16.71
CA SER A 789 -15.60 4.42 -17.97
C SER A 789 -14.60 4.00 -19.05
N ASP A 790 -14.89 4.31 -20.32
CA ASP A 790 -14.02 4.03 -21.48
C ASP A 790 -12.76 4.93 -21.57
N ILE A 791 -12.45 5.65 -20.48
CA ILE A 791 -11.43 6.70 -20.34
C ILE A 791 -10.32 6.22 -19.38
N ILE A 792 -9.06 6.46 -19.73
CA ILE A 792 -7.91 6.13 -18.85
C ILE A 792 -7.59 7.21 -17.81
N LEU A 793 -7.60 8.50 -18.18
CA LEU A 793 -7.10 9.55 -17.30
C LEU A 793 -8.07 9.84 -16.15
N ASN A 794 -7.59 9.65 -14.91
CA ASN A 794 -8.29 9.99 -13.67
C ASN A 794 -7.35 10.78 -12.75
N HIS A 795 -7.86 11.88 -12.17
CA HIS A 795 -7.08 12.88 -11.43
C HIS A 795 -6.41 12.34 -10.16
N HIS A 796 -6.84 11.17 -9.65
CA HIS A 796 -6.30 10.55 -8.43
C HIS A 796 -5.76 9.13 -8.66
N ARG A 797 -5.57 8.71 -9.92
CA ARG A 797 -5.14 7.35 -10.26
C ARG A 797 -4.06 7.34 -11.35
N TRP A 798 -2.94 6.69 -11.02
CA TRP A 798 -1.92 6.32 -12.00
C TRP A 798 -2.36 5.08 -12.80
N ASN A 799 -2.09 5.10 -14.10
CA ASN A 799 -2.43 4.00 -15.02
C ASN A 799 -1.26 3.74 -15.98
N VAL A 800 -0.95 2.47 -16.20
CA VAL A 800 0.12 2.07 -17.13
C VAL A 800 -0.30 2.29 -18.59
N VAL A 801 0.63 2.80 -19.39
CA VAL A 801 0.55 2.78 -20.86
C VAL A 801 1.83 2.17 -21.42
N ARG A 802 1.72 1.55 -22.59
CA ARG A 802 2.83 0.84 -23.22
C ARG A 802 3.44 1.65 -24.35
N PHE A 803 4.76 1.80 -24.37
CA PHE A 803 5.49 2.45 -25.45
C PHE A 803 5.50 1.58 -26.72
N VAL A 804 5.27 2.21 -27.88
CA VAL A 804 5.12 1.53 -29.18
C VAL A 804 6.28 1.82 -30.11
N GLU A 805 6.58 3.09 -30.35
CA GLU A 805 7.60 3.52 -31.31
C GLU A 805 8.05 4.97 -31.08
N LYS A 806 9.26 5.29 -31.54
CA LYS A 806 9.81 6.66 -31.61
C LYS A 806 10.17 7.01 -33.05
N HIS A 807 9.70 8.17 -33.52
CA HIS A 807 9.97 8.71 -34.85
C HIS A 807 10.69 10.06 -34.74
N ALA A 808 11.89 10.16 -35.31
CA ALA A 808 12.67 11.40 -35.28
C ALA A 808 11.99 12.53 -36.09
N LEU A 809 11.98 13.75 -35.54
CA LEU A 809 11.48 14.96 -36.19
C LEU A 809 12.59 16.01 -36.38
N SER A 810 13.57 16.05 -35.48
CA SER A 810 14.80 16.85 -35.60
C SER A 810 16.00 16.07 -35.04
N GLN A 811 17.17 16.70 -34.96
CA GLN A 811 18.36 16.12 -34.33
C GLN A 811 18.16 15.77 -32.84
N ASP A 812 17.24 16.44 -32.14
CA ASP A 812 17.00 16.28 -30.70
C ASP A 812 15.52 16.23 -30.32
N THR A 813 14.62 15.98 -31.27
CA THR A 813 13.18 15.92 -31.04
C THR A 813 12.59 14.71 -31.74
N ASN A 814 11.85 13.90 -30.97
CA ASN A 814 11.14 12.72 -31.45
C ASN A 814 9.63 12.84 -31.16
N ARG A 815 8.81 12.19 -31.98
CA ARG A 815 7.44 11.79 -31.64
C ARG A 815 7.49 10.41 -30.99
N TYR A 816 6.83 10.25 -29.85
CA TYR A 816 6.75 9.02 -29.08
C TYR A 816 5.28 8.56 -29.04
N SER A 817 5.02 7.37 -29.57
CA SER A 817 3.68 6.78 -29.66
C SER A 817 3.44 5.82 -28.50
N PHE A 818 2.34 5.98 -27.77
CA PHE A 818 1.96 5.15 -26.62
C PHE A 818 0.59 4.51 -26.80
N LYS A 819 0.40 3.30 -26.27
CA LYS A 819 -0.84 2.52 -26.37
C LYS A 819 -1.51 2.37 -25.01
N LEU A 820 -2.82 2.55 -24.99
CA LEU A 820 -3.67 2.41 -23.80
C LEU A 820 -3.90 0.92 -23.44
N PRO A 821 -4.29 0.62 -22.19
CA PRO A 821 -4.72 -0.72 -21.75
C PRO A 821 -5.83 -1.33 -22.62
N ALA A 822 -5.86 -2.65 -22.67
CA ALA A 822 -6.75 -3.38 -23.56
C ALA A 822 -8.23 -3.25 -23.15
N GLY A 823 -9.00 -2.52 -23.96
CA GLY A 823 -10.43 -2.24 -23.72
C GLY A 823 -10.70 -0.73 -23.74
N THR A 824 -9.75 0.06 -23.23
CA THR A 824 -9.83 1.52 -23.21
C THR A 824 -9.54 2.10 -24.59
N LYS A 825 -10.32 3.10 -25.00
CA LYS A 825 -10.09 3.84 -26.27
C LYS A 825 -9.87 5.32 -26.07
N LYS A 826 -10.53 5.93 -25.08
CA LYS A 826 -10.48 7.36 -24.87
C LYS A 826 -9.34 7.76 -23.95
N LEU A 827 -8.67 8.85 -24.29
CA LEU A 827 -7.66 9.43 -23.42
C LEU A 827 -8.34 10.21 -22.27
N GLY A 828 -9.42 10.94 -22.56
CA GLY A 828 -10.14 11.77 -21.58
C GLY A 828 -9.44 13.08 -21.22
N LEU A 829 -8.62 13.61 -22.12
CA LEU A 829 -7.91 14.87 -21.95
C LEU A 829 -8.65 16.02 -22.64
N GLY A 830 -8.92 17.12 -21.94
CA GLY A 830 -9.46 18.34 -22.55
C GLY A 830 -8.43 19.07 -23.42
N THR A 831 -8.87 19.78 -24.46
CA THR A 831 -7.97 20.67 -25.21
C THR A 831 -7.40 21.74 -24.30
N CYS A 832 -6.08 21.96 -24.38
CA CYS A 832 -5.25 22.80 -23.49
C CYS A 832 -4.85 22.16 -22.15
N GLN A 833 -5.30 20.93 -21.84
CA GLN A 833 -4.87 20.20 -20.65
C GLN A 833 -3.66 19.30 -20.92
N HIS A 834 -3.00 18.88 -19.84
CA HIS A 834 -1.79 18.06 -19.84
C HIS A 834 -2.04 16.72 -19.14
N LEU A 835 -1.34 15.68 -19.58
CA LEU A 835 -1.14 14.48 -18.77
C LEU A 835 0.19 14.58 -18.02
N GLN A 836 0.32 13.82 -16.95
CA GLN A 836 1.55 13.63 -16.20
C GLN A 836 2.12 12.25 -16.57
N LEU A 837 3.40 12.21 -16.96
CA LEU A 837 4.17 10.97 -17.03
C LEU A 837 4.92 10.76 -15.71
N GLY A 838 4.91 9.54 -15.19
CA GLY A 838 5.69 9.10 -14.03
C GLY A 838 6.62 7.94 -14.38
N PHE A 839 7.83 7.95 -13.84
CA PHE A 839 8.79 6.83 -13.95
C PHE A 839 9.43 6.55 -12.59
N HIS A 840 9.60 5.28 -12.24
CA HIS A 840 9.97 4.86 -10.88
C HIS A 840 11.48 4.95 -10.62
N PHE A 841 11.85 5.63 -9.54
CA PHE A 841 13.19 5.64 -8.94
C PHE A 841 13.11 5.06 -7.53
N SER A 842 14.24 4.65 -6.96
CA SER A 842 14.32 4.01 -5.64
C SER A 842 13.81 4.87 -4.46
N ASP A 843 13.68 6.19 -4.63
CA ASP A 843 13.12 7.10 -3.62
C ASP A 843 11.70 7.59 -3.93
N ARG A 844 11.30 7.70 -5.21
CA ARG A 844 10.04 8.32 -5.64
C ARG A 844 9.69 8.06 -7.11
N LEU A 845 8.44 8.32 -7.46
CA LEU A 845 7.98 8.49 -8.84
C LEU A 845 8.45 9.86 -9.37
N VAL A 846 9.28 9.88 -10.42
CA VAL A 846 9.72 11.12 -11.08
C VAL A 846 8.65 11.56 -12.08
N VAL A 847 7.86 12.56 -11.71
CA VAL A 847 6.69 13.03 -12.48
C VAL A 847 7.02 14.27 -13.32
N ARG A 848 6.58 14.32 -14.60
CA ARG A 848 6.66 15.51 -15.47
C ARG A 848 5.38 15.68 -16.32
N PRO A 849 4.85 16.90 -16.50
CA PRO A 849 3.70 17.16 -17.36
C PRO A 849 4.09 17.18 -18.85
N TYR A 850 3.21 16.67 -19.70
CA TYR A 850 3.32 16.68 -21.16
C TYR A 850 1.97 16.91 -21.82
N THR A 851 1.99 17.52 -23.00
CA THR A 851 0.78 17.74 -23.80
C THR A 851 0.78 16.85 -25.04
N PRO A 852 -0.16 15.91 -25.18
CA PRO A 852 -0.30 15.08 -26.38
C PRO A 852 -0.63 15.90 -27.63
N THR A 853 0.00 15.52 -28.73
CA THR A 853 -0.24 16.07 -30.08
C THR A 853 -1.28 15.26 -30.87
N ARG A 854 -1.65 14.08 -30.36
CA ARG A 854 -2.76 13.23 -30.78
C ARG A 854 -3.20 12.39 -29.57
N PRO A 855 -4.48 12.06 -29.40
CA PRO A 855 -5.64 12.60 -30.10
C PRO A 855 -5.96 14.05 -29.68
N ILE A 856 -6.52 14.84 -30.60
CA ILE A 856 -7.08 16.19 -30.35
C ILE A 856 -8.60 16.19 -30.54
N PHE A 857 -9.12 15.20 -31.26
CA PHE A 857 -10.54 15.02 -31.58
C PHE A 857 -10.99 13.59 -31.27
N GLU A 858 -12.26 13.36 -30.89
CA GLU A 858 -12.77 12.01 -30.58
C GLU A 858 -12.61 11.00 -31.74
N LYS A 859 -12.57 11.49 -32.99
CA LYS A 859 -12.37 10.66 -34.19
C LYS A 859 -10.91 10.19 -34.38
N GLU A 860 -10.00 10.69 -33.55
CA GLU A 860 -8.59 10.29 -33.51
C GLU A 860 -8.31 9.32 -32.33
N GLU A 861 -9.30 9.02 -31.49
CA GLU A 861 -9.20 8.09 -30.34
C GLU A 861 -9.24 6.62 -30.79
N ASP A 862 -8.09 6.11 -31.21
CA ASP A 862 -7.88 4.72 -31.65
C ASP A 862 -7.36 3.77 -30.55
N GLY A 863 -7.16 4.27 -29.32
CA GLY A 863 -6.48 3.58 -28.23
C GLY A 863 -4.97 3.85 -28.14
N THR A 864 -4.46 4.88 -28.82
CA THR A 864 -3.08 5.39 -28.71
C THR A 864 -3.03 6.91 -28.56
N PHE A 865 -1.88 7.44 -28.11
CA PHE A 865 -1.61 8.89 -28.05
C PHE A 865 -0.14 9.19 -28.38
N ASP A 866 0.11 10.39 -28.92
CA ASP A 866 1.44 10.81 -29.40
C ASP A 866 1.97 12.00 -28.60
N LEU A 867 3.16 11.89 -28.02
CA LEU A 867 3.90 13.01 -27.43
C LEU A 867 5.00 13.47 -28.39
N VAL A 868 5.16 14.78 -28.60
CA VAL A 868 6.34 15.35 -29.26
C VAL A 868 7.24 15.96 -28.18
N VAL A 869 8.41 15.36 -27.98
CA VAL A 869 9.31 15.71 -26.87
C VAL A 869 10.72 15.94 -27.39
N LYS A 870 11.30 17.06 -26.94
CA LYS A 870 12.71 17.40 -27.15
C LYS A 870 13.58 16.69 -26.10
N THR A 871 14.52 15.88 -26.55
CA THR A 871 15.52 15.20 -25.75
C THR A 871 16.59 16.20 -25.34
N TYR A 872 16.90 16.30 -24.04
CA TYR A 872 18.00 17.12 -23.52
C TYR A 872 19.17 16.20 -23.12
N PRO A 873 20.07 15.80 -24.05
CA PRO A 873 21.11 14.82 -23.75
C PRO A 873 22.11 15.33 -22.69
N PRO A 874 22.77 14.41 -21.95
CA PRO A 874 23.90 14.76 -21.11
C PRO A 874 25.11 15.23 -21.94
N ASP A 875 25.96 16.06 -21.34
CA ASP A 875 27.27 16.41 -21.88
C ASP A 875 28.30 16.55 -20.75
N LYS A 876 29.58 16.76 -21.08
CA LYS A 876 30.69 16.81 -20.10
C LYS A 876 30.55 17.88 -19.00
N SER A 877 29.57 18.78 -19.08
CA SER A 877 29.27 19.80 -18.09
C SER A 877 27.99 19.56 -17.28
N GLN A 878 27.04 18.74 -17.77
CA GLN A 878 25.68 18.62 -17.22
C GLN A 878 25.03 17.23 -17.45
N PRO A 879 24.19 16.76 -16.50
CA PRO A 879 23.55 15.42 -16.52
C PRO A 879 22.39 15.25 -17.53
N GLY A 880 22.01 16.30 -18.26
CA GLY A 880 20.85 16.27 -19.15
C GLY A 880 19.48 16.26 -18.44
N GLY A 881 18.42 16.07 -19.21
CA GLY A 881 17.03 16.04 -18.73
C GLY A 881 16.50 14.64 -18.50
N THR A 882 16.30 14.24 -17.23
CA THR A 882 15.90 12.89 -16.77
C THR A 882 14.81 12.24 -17.64
N MET A 883 13.56 12.72 -17.55
CA MET A 883 12.42 12.13 -18.26
C MET A 883 12.58 12.15 -19.78
N SER A 884 13.22 13.19 -20.33
CA SER A 884 13.46 13.26 -21.78
C SER A 884 14.50 12.23 -22.25
N ASN A 885 15.46 11.83 -21.42
CA ASN A 885 16.40 10.77 -21.76
C ASN A 885 15.84 9.37 -21.46
N ILE A 886 14.95 9.24 -20.46
CA ILE A 886 14.18 8.01 -20.25
C ILE A 886 13.36 7.71 -21.51
N LEU A 887 12.54 8.67 -21.96
CA LEU A 887 11.76 8.58 -23.20
C LEU A 887 12.64 8.24 -24.43
N ASP A 888 13.78 8.92 -24.60
CA ASP A 888 14.72 8.68 -25.71
C ASP A 888 15.34 7.28 -25.66
N CYS A 889 15.53 6.71 -24.47
CA CYS A 889 16.01 5.34 -24.29
C CYS A 889 14.93 4.26 -24.49
N LEU A 890 13.63 4.55 -24.27
CA LEU A 890 12.59 3.51 -24.22
C LEU A 890 12.58 2.55 -25.43
N GLU A 891 12.29 1.27 -25.17
CA GLU A 891 12.19 0.18 -26.15
C GLU A 891 10.74 -0.31 -26.35
N PRO A 892 10.32 -0.67 -27.57
CA PRO A 892 8.95 -1.10 -27.87
C PRO A 892 8.47 -2.28 -27.00
N GLY A 893 7.50 -2.03 -26.13
CA GLY A 893 7.03 -2.99 -25.14
C GLY A 893 7.10 -2.50 -23.70
N GLU A 894 8.00 -1.55 -23.40
CA GLU A 894 8.14 -0.94 -22.08
C GLU A 894 6.93 -0.16 -21.62
N GLU A 895 6.83 0.03 -20.30
CA GLU A 895 5.64 0.55 -19.62
C GLU A 895 5.97 1.78 -18.76
N ILE A 896 5.11 2.80 -18.83
CA ILE A 896 5.25 4.07 -18.11
C ILE A 896 3.91 4.46 -17.49
N GLU A 897 3.95 5.13 -16.33
CA GLU A 897 2.74 5.55 -15.62
C GLU A 897 2.21 6.88 -16.17
N VAL A 898 0.88 6.97 -16.36
CA VAL A 898 0.18 8.20 -16.75
C VAL A 898 -0.93 8.57 -15.78
N LYS A 899 -1.13 9.88 -15.61
CA LYS A 899 -2.17 10.47 -14.76
C LYS A 899 -2.68 11.77 -15.36
N GLY A 900 -3.92 12.15 -15.07
CA GLY A 900 -4.53 13.41 -15.52
C GLY A 900 -6.06 13.33 -15.54
N PRO A 901 -6.77 14.24 -16.22
CA PRO A 901 -6.24 15.45 -16.83
C PRO A 901 -5.68 16.42 -15.77
N THR A 902 -4.76 17.29 -16.17
CA THR A 902 -4.22 18.38 -15.34
C THR A 902 -4.15 19.69 -16.14
N GLY A 903 -4.13 20.82 -15.45
CA GLY A 903 -4.20 22.16 -16.07
C GLY A 903 -5.60 22.76 -15.97
N GLU A 904 -5.64 24.05 -15.63
CA GLU A 904 -6.86 24.80 -15.27
C GLU A 904 -7.66 25.30 -16.50
N ILE A 905 -7.03 25.28 -17.68
CA ILE A 905 -7.59 25.78 -18.95
C ILE A 905 -8.14 24.61 -19.77
N ILE A 906 -9.41 24.71 -20.16
CA ILE A 906 -10.06 23.81 -21.11
C ILE A 906 -10.67 24.64 -22.23
N TYR A 907 -10.29 24.38 -23.48
CA TYR A 907 -10.96 24.99 -24.63
C TYR A 907 -12.18 24.19 -25.06
N LEU A 908 -13.35 24.85 -25.10
CA LEU A 908 -14.65 24.23 -25.40
C LEU A 908 -15.11 24.46 -26.85
N GLY A 909 -14.34 25.19 -27.66
CA GLY A 909 -14.69 25.57 -29.03
C GLY A 909 -15.47 26.88 -29.14
N GLN A 910 -15.51 27.45 -30.35
CA GLN A 910 -16.17 28.71 -30.70
C GLN A 910 -15.78 29.87 -29.78
N GLY A 911 -14.48 29.97 -29.46
CA GLY A 911 -13.90 30.98 -28.58
C GLY A 911 -14.18 30.79 -27.10
N LYS A 912 -14.89 29.73 -26.69
CA LYS A 912 -15.22 29.46 -25.29
C LYS A 912 -14.08 28.72 -24.59
N PHE A 913 -13.73 29.19 -23.40
CA PHE A 913 -12.81 28.54 -22.49
C PHE A 913 -13.51 28.30 -21.16
N LYS A 914 -13.11 27.25 -20.46
CA LYS A 914 -13.32 27.09 -19.02
C LYS A 914 -11.96 27.25 -18.34
N ILE A 915 -11.81 28.27 -17.50
CA ILE A 915 -10.57 28.59 -16.78
C ILE A 915 -10.93 28.75 -15.30
N ASN A 916 -10.22 28.06 -14.41
CA ASN A 916 -10.53 28.03 -12.98
C ASN A 916 -12.03 27.79 -12.68
N GLN A 917 -12.57 26.80 -13.38
CA GLN A 917 -13.98 26.40 -13.42
C GLN A 917 -14.99 27.43 -13.98
N GLN A 918 -14.60 28.66 -14.24
CA GLN A 918 -15.46 29.71 -14.82
C GLN A 918 -15.47 29.65 -16.35
N GLU A 919 -16.61 29.89 -16.98
CA GLU A 919 -16.71 30.03 -18.44
C GLU A 919 -16.39 31.46 -18.88
N CYS A 920 -15.48 31.60 -19.84
CA CYS A 920 -15.07 32.87 -20.44
C CYS A 920 -15.04 32.76 -21.98
N HIS A 921 -15.14 33.90 -22.68
CA HIS A 921 -15.29 33.95 -24.13
C HIS A 921 -14.30 34.91 -24.78
N PHE A 922 -13.40 34.36 -25.58
CA PHE A 922 -12.32 35.09 -26.26
C PHE A 922 -12.25 34.66 -27.73
N ASN A 923 -12.63 35.56 -28.64
CA ASN A 923 -12.60 35.31 -30.09
C ASN A 923 -11.23 35.60 -30.72
N LYS A 924 -10.30 36.18 -29.95
CA LYS A 924 -8.93 36.50 -30.37
C LYS A 924 -7.93 35.96 -29.35
N VAL A 925 -7.04 35.07 -29.76
CA VAL A 925 -6.04 34.45 -28.88
C VAL A 925 -4.64 34.83 -29.34
N THR A 926 -3.86 35.41 -28.45
CA THR A 926 -2.39 35.53 -28.61
C THR A 926 -1.75 34.38 -27.84
N LEU A 927 -0.87 33.63 -28.48
CA LEU A 927 -0.09 32.56 -27.87
C LEU A 927 1.38 32.98 -27.86
N VAL A 928 2.02 33.01 -26.69
CA VAL A 928 3.46 33.29 -26.56
C VAL A 928 4.14 32.06 -26.02
N LEU A 929 4.81 31.34 -26.92
CA LEU A 929 5.23 29.96 -26.73
C LEU A 929 6.75 29.87 -26.85
N GLY A 930 7.41 29.11 -25.98
CA GLY A 930 8.86 28.96 -25.97
C GLY A 930 9.30 27.50 -25.93
N GLY A 931 10.05 27.06 -26.96
CA GLY A 931 10.50 25.67 -27.07
C GLY A 931 9.35 24.66 -27.05
N SER A 932 9.41 23.67 -26.15
CA SER A 932 8.36 22.66 -25.98
C SER A 932 6.98 23.21 -25.62
N GLY A 933 6.88 24.47 -25.20
CA GLY A 933 5.60 25.18 -25.00
C GLY A 933 4.75 25.33 -26.27
N ILE A 934 5.29 25.03 -27.45
CA ILE A 934 4.51 24.90 -28.68
C ILE A 934 3.50 23.74 -28.63
N THR A 935 3.69 22.71 -27.79
CA THR A 935 2.80 21.53 -27.75
C THR A 935 1.36 21.81 -27.27
N PRO A 936 1.09 22.52 -26.15
CA PRO A 936 -0.28 22.92 -25.81
C PRO A 936 -0.84 23.98 -26.77
N GLY A 937 -0.01 24.86 -27.31
CA GLY A 937 -0.41 25.76 -28.40
C GLY A 937 -0.90 24.99 -29.63
N TYR A 938 -0.19 23.94 -30.04
CA TYR A 938 -0.55 23.09 -31.18
C TYR A 938 -1.89 22.37 -30.99
N GLN A 939 -2.22 21.94 -29.77
CA GLN A 939 -3.57 21.43 -29.48
C GLN A 939 -4.63 22.48 -29.80
N LEU A 940 -4.51 23.69 -29.27
CA LEU A 940 -5.50 24.76 -29.47
C LEU A 940 -5.58 25.19 -30.95
N ILE A 941 -4.43 25.39 -31.60
CA ILE A 941 -4.34 25.74 -33.03
C ILE A 941 -5.00 24.65 -33.89
N SER A 942 -4.69 23.38 -33.63
CA SER A 942 -5.33 22.26 -34.32
C SER A 942 -6.83 22.18 -34.04
N ARG A 943 -7.26 22.35 -32.78
CA ARG A 943 -8.66 22.28 -32.38
C ARG A 943 -9.51 23.31 -33.12
N VAL A 944 -9.06 24.56 -33.16
CA VAL A 944 -9.73 25.67 -33.87
C VAL A 944 -9.73 25.41 -35.38
N LEU A 945 -8.55 25.23 -36.00
CA LEU A 945 -8.43 25.23 -37.46
C LEU A 945 -8.95 23.95 -38.13
N ARG A 946 -8.85 22.79 -37.47
CA ARG A 946 -9.22 21.48 -38.06
C ARG A 946 -10.65 21.04 -37.75
N ALA A 947 -11.40 21.74 -36.90
CA ALA A 947 -12.76 21.33 -36.48
C ALA A 947 -13.67 20.92 -37.64
N LYS A 948 -13.82 21.81 -38.64
CA LYS A 948 -14.60 21.55 -39.86
C LYS A 948 -14.08 20.37 -40.69
N LYS A 949 -12.76 20.22 -40.80
CA LYS A 949 -12.09 19.13 -41.55
C LYS A 949 -12.35 17.77 -40.90
N LEU A 950 -12.55 17.74 -39.58
CA LEU A 950 -12.89 16.54 -38.80
C LEU A 950 -14.39 16.45 -38.49
N GLY A 951 -15.22 17.32 -39.08
CA GLY A 951 -16.68 17.24 -39.01
C GLY A 951 -17.30 17.68 -37.68
N GLU A 952 -16.71 18.67 -37.02
CA GLU A 952 -17.34 19.51 -36.00
C GLU A 952 -17.71 20.89 -36.61
N GLU A 953 -18.31 21.78 -35.82
CA GLU A 953 -18.66 23.14 -36.28
C GLU A 953 -17.42 23.98 -36.63
N GLU A 954 -17.56 24.93 -37.55
CA GLU A 954 -16.46 25.75 -38.05
C GLU A 954 -16.08 26.86 -37.07
N ASP A 955 -14.98 26.69 -36.34
CA ASP A 955 -14.51 27.66 -35.36
C ASP A 955 -14.06 28.98 -36.02
N GLN A 956 -14.52 30.11 -35.46
CA GLN A 956 -14.18 31.46 -35.95
C GLN A 956 -13.09 32.16 -35.13
N THR A 957 -12.52 31.50 -34.11
CA THR A 957 -11.48 32.07 -33.25
C THR A 957 -10.24 32.44 -34.06
N VAL A 958 -9.75 33.67 -33.89
CA VAL A 958 -8.58 34.20 -34.61
C VAL A 958 -7.33 34.05 -33.73
N LEU A 959 -6.28 33.47 -34.28
CA LEU A 959 -5.06 33.09 -33.57
C LEU A 959 -3.85 33.92 -34.02
N ARG A 960 -3.01 34.29 -33.06
CA ARG A 960 -1.68 34.88 -33.28
C ARG A 960 -0.66 34.16 -32.41
N VAL A 961 0.33 33.51 -33.03
CA VAL A 961 1.40 32.79 -32.30
C VAL A 961 2.71 33.55 -32.43
N ILE A 962 3.37 33.77 -31.30
CA ILE A 962 4.77 34.19 -31.21
C ILE A 962 5.52 32.99 -30.63
N ASP A 963 6.30 32.31 -31.49
CA ASP A 963 7.03 31.09 -31.15
C ASP A 963 8.52 31.40 -30.99
N ALA A 964 9.06 31.18 -29.80
CA ALA A 964 10.38 31.63 -29.37
C ALA A 964 11.35 30.46 -29.20
N ASN A 965 12.36 30.41 -30.06
CA ASN A 965 13.31 29.29 -30.16
C ASN A 965 14.77 29.78 -30.23
N LYS A 966 15.73 28.86 -30.09
CA LYS A 966 17.16 29.22 -30.21
C LYS A 966 17.55 29.30 -31.68
N THR A 967 17.43 28.20 -32.40
CA THR A 967 17.80 28.04 -33.82
C THR A 967 16.61 27.56 -34.66
N GLU A 968 16.77 27.51 -35.97
CA GLU A 968 15.72 27.00 -36.88
C GLU A 968 15.39 25.52 -36.66
N GLY A 969 16.33 24.71 -36.14
CA GLY A 969 16.14 23.30 -35.83
C GLY A 969 15.45 23.03 -34.49
N ASP A 970 15.26 24.07 -33.66
CA ASP A 970 14.53 23.99 -32.40
C ASP A 970 13.00 24.16 -32.56
N ILE A 971 12.54 24.59 -33.74
CA ILE A 971 11.11 24.85 -34.01
C ILE A 971 10.37 23.52 -34.20
N LEU A 972 9.73 23.04 -33.13
CA LEU A 972 8.97 21.77 -33.17
C LEU A 972 7.69 21.95 -34.00
N LEU A 973 7.30 20.94 -34.78
CA LEU A 973 6.12 20.94 -35.66
C LEU A 973 6.09 22.08 -36.70
N ARG A 974 7.28 22.58 -37.10
CA ARG A 974 7.42 23.69 -38.04
C ARG A 974 6.66 23.46 -39.34
N GLU A 975 6.78 22.29 -39.95
CA GLU A 975 6.14 22.02 -41.24
C GLU A 975 4.60 22.00 -41.13
N GLU A 976 4.06 21.38 -40.08
CA GLU A 976 2.61 21.40 -39.81
C GLU A 976 2.08 22.81 -39.50
N LEU A 977 2.83 23.62 -38.74
CA LEU A 977 2.46 25.00 -38.39
C LEU A 977 2.56 25.95 -39.60
N ASP A 978 3.66 25.90 -40.35
CA ASP A 978 3.84 26.64 -41.60
C ASP A 978 2.77 26.25 -42.64
N GLN A 979 2.29 25.01 -42.64
CA GLN A 979 1.20 24.57 -43.52
C GLN A 979 -0.17 25.10 -43.06
N LEU A 980 -0.48 25.02 -41.76
CA LEU A 980 -1.72 25.58 -41.21
C LEU A 980 -1.81 27.10 -41.43
N ALA A 981 -0.70 27.83 -41.34
CA ALA A 981 -0.65 29.27 -41.63
C ALA A 981 -0.92 29.60 -43.11
N LYS A 982 -0.53 28.72 -44.05
CA LYS A 982 -0.83 28.84 -45.49
C LYS A 982 -2.29 28.46 -45.81
N GLU A 983 -2.86 27.49 -45.09
CA GLU A 983 -4.25 27.05 -45.26
C GLU A 983 -5.25 28.05 -44.66
N HIS A 984 -4.91 28.72 -43.55
CA HIS A 984 -5.83 29.61 -42.80
C HIS A 984 -5.34 31.07 -42.63
N PRO A 985 -4.81 31.77 -43.65
CA PRO A 985 -4.06 33.02 -43.50
C PRO A 985 -4.85 34.21 -42.93
N ASN A 986 -6.19 34.19 -43.02
CA ASN A 986 -7.05 35.22 -42.40
C ASN A 986 -7.30 34.96 -40.90
N GLN A 987 -7.20 33.70 -40.47
CA GLN A 987 -7.57 33.24 -39.13
C GLN A 987 -6.33 32.97 -38.25
N PHE A 988 -5.24 32.51 -38.84
CA PHE A 988 -4.02 32.12 -38.13
C PHE A 988 -2.78 32.76 -38.78
N GLN A 989 -1.89 33.27 -37.93
CA GLN A 989 -0.57 33.76 -38.28
C GLN A 989 0.40 33.36 -37.17
N ILE A 990 1.57 32.88 -37.55
CA ILE A 990 2.68 32.53 -36.65
C ILE A 990 3.91 33.37 -36.99
N THR A 991 4.58 33.87 -35.95
CA THR A 991 5.84 34.61 -36.05
C THR A 991 6.87 33.89 -35.20
N HIS A 992 7.85 33.26 -35.86
CA HIS A 992 8.98 32.62 -35.22
C HIS A 992 10.05 33.66 -34.84
N VAL A 993 10.55 33.59 -33.61
CA VAL A 993 11.56 34.47 -33.02
C VAL A 993 12.78 33.63 -32.63
N LEU A 994 13.95 33.92 -33.20
CA LEU A 994 15.16 33.14 -32.96
C LEU A 994 16.26 33.94 -32.27
N SER A 995 16.80 33.41 -31.17
CA SER A 995 17.91 34.07 -30.45
C SER A 995 19.29 33.80 -31.05
N HIS A 996 19.43 32.69 -31.79
CA HIS A 996 20.63 32.29 -32.53
C HIS A 996 20.23 31.89 -33.98
N PRO A 997 19.73 32.85 -34.77
CA PRO A 997 19.27 32.60 -36.14
C PRO A 997 20.43 32.27 -37.09
N SER A 998 20.12 31.62 -38.21
CA SER A 998 21.03 31.55 -39.37
C SER A 998 21.20 32.95 -40.01
N GLU A 999 22.23 33.10 -40.87
CA GLU A 999 22.38 34.32 -41.68
C GLU A 999 21.18 34.50 -42.63
N ASP A 1000 20.69 33.41 -43.20
CA ASP A 1000 19.53 33.35 -44.11
C ASP A 1000 18.16 33.57 -43.44
N TRP A 1001 18.08 33.59 -42.11
CA TRP A 1001 16.81 33.74 -41.38
C TRP A 1001 16.14 35.08 -41.66
N LYS A 1002 14.84 35.01 -42.02
CA LYS A 1002 14.00 36.17 -42.41
C LYS A 1002 12.91 36.52 -41.39
N GLY A 1003 12.76 35.71 -40.34
CA GLY A 1003 11.85 36.01 -39.22
C GLY A 1003 12.51 36.92 -38.18
N GLU A 1004 11.86 37.06 -37.02
CA GLU A 1004 12.32 37.91 -35.93
C GLU A 1004 13.63 37.38 -35.31
N LYS A 1005 14.47 38.29 -34.83
CA LYS A 1005 15.82 38.01 -34.31
C LYS A 1005 15.99 38.53 -32.88
N GLY A 1006 16.54 37.71 -31.98
CA GLY A 1006 16.78 38.03 -30.57
C GLY A 1006 15.82 37.30 -29.62
N HIS A 1007 15.31 38.02 -28.62
CA HIS A 1007 14.37 37.49 -27.64
C HIS A 1007 13.03 38.23 -27.72
N VAL A 1008 11.93 37.55 -27.35
CA VAL A 1008 10.60 38.17 -27.26
C VAL A 1008 10.65 39.40 -26.37
N ASN A 1009 10.13 40.50 -26.89
CA ASN A 1009 10.14 41.81 -26.25
C ASN A 1009 8.81 42.53 -26.56
N LYS A 1010 8.62 43.72 -25.99
CA LYS A 1010 7.40 44.51 -26.15
C LYS A 1010 7.08 44.87 -27.60
N GLU A 1011 8.08 45.23 -28.42
CA GLU A 1011 7.88 45.57 -29.84
C GLU A 1011 7.39 44.36 -30.65
N ILE A 1012 7.98 43.19 -30.43
CA ILE A 1012 7.53 41.94 -31.06
C ILE A 1012 6.09 41.59 -30.64
N LEU A 1013 5.76 41.77 -29.36
CA LEU A 1013 4.41 41.52 -28.82
C LEU A 1013 3.37 42.51 -29.37
N GLU A 1014 3.70 43.81 -29.48
CA GLU A 1014 2.82 44.84 -30.03
C GLU A 1014 2.61 44.72 -31.55
N ASN A 1015 3.62 44.24 -32.29
CA ASN A 1015 3.55 44.07 -33.74
C ASN A 1015 2.86 42.76 -34.18
N ASN A 1016 2.98 41.68 -33.39
CA ASN A 1016 2.52 40.34 -33.79
C ASN A 1016 1.34 39.81 -32.97
N GLY A 1017 1.12 40.30 -31.75
CA GLY A 1017 0.00 39.92 -30.89
C GLY A 1017 -1.24 40.79 -31.06
N PHE A 1018 -2.32 40.45 -30.35
CA PHE A 1018 -3.48 41.33 -30.23
C PHE A 1018 -3.29 42.37 -29.12
N ARG A 1019 -3.86 43.57 -29.32
CA ARG A 1019 -4.03 44.56 -28.23
C ARG A 1019 -5.13 44.10 -27.27
N PRO A 1020 -5.02 44.38 -25.96
CA PRO A 1020 -6.01 43.93 -24.99
C PRO A 1020 -7.38 44.59 -25.20
N GLY A 1021 -8.42 43.80 -24.98
CA GLY A 1021 -9.83 44.12 -25.10
C GLY A 1021 -10.69 43.10 -24.35
N LYS A 1022 -12.01 43.13 -24.58
CA LYS A 1022 -12.96 42.24 -23.88
C LYS A 1022 -13.08 40.84 -24.49
N ASP A 1023 -12.62 40.66 -25.73
CA ASP A 1023 -12.72 39.40 -26.47
C ASP A 1023 -11.35 38.82 -26.84
N THR A 1024 -10.30 39.26 -26.14
CA THR A 1024 -8.89 38.91 -26.35
C THR A 1024 -8.29 38.24 -25.13
N VAL A 1025 -7.49 37.20 -25.33
CA VAL A 1025 -6.69 36.56 -24.27
C VAL A 1025 -5.26 36.31 -24.74
N ALA A 1026 -4.29 36.37 -23.82
CA ALA A 1026 -2.93 35.92 -24.03
C ALA A 1026 -2.66 34.64 -23.21
N LEU A 1027 -2.24 33.55 -23.86
CA LEU A 1027 -1.85 32.30 -23.19
C LEU A 1027 -0.34 32.06 -23.35
N LEU A 1028 0.34 31.75 -22.25
CA LEU A 1028 1.80 31.76 -22.17
C LEU A 1028 2.34 30.38 -21.79
N CYS A 1029 3.34 29.87 -22.50
CA CYS A 1029 4.06 28.64 -22.12
C CYS A 1029 5.53 28.70 -22.51
N GLY A 1030 6.44 28.28 -21.64
CA GLY A 1030 7.89 28.30 -21.92
C GLY A 1030 8.75 28.56 -20.68
N PRO A 1031 10.06 28.83 -20.86
CA PRO A 1031 10.98 28.98 -19.74
C PRO A 1031 10.61 30.12 -18.79
N PRO A 1032 10.71 29.95 -17.45
CA PRO A 1032 10.37 31.00 -16.48
C PRO A 1032 11.10 32.33 -16.73
N THR A 1033 12.35 32.29 -17.17
CA THR A 1033 13.13 33.49 -17.54
C THR A 1033 12.48 34.28 -18.68
N MET A 1034 11.86 33.62 -19.66
CA MET A 1034 11.15 34.28 -20.75
C MET A 1034 9.83 34.89 -20.25
N ILE A 1035 9.02 34.08 -19.55
CA ILE A 1035 7.70 34.49 -19.07
C ILE A 1035 7.83 35.65 -18.06
N GLN A 1036 8.60 35.45 -16.98
CA GLN A 1036 8.64 36.38 -15.84
C GLN A 1036 9.48 37.64 -16.09
N LYS A 1037 10.54 37.58 -16.91
CA LYS A 1037 11.47 38.72 -17.10
C LYS A 1037 11.26 39.50 -18.41
N ALA A 1038 10.43 39.02 -19.33
CA ALA A 1038 10.20 39.69 -20.61
C ALA A 1038 8.71 39.75 -21.01
N VAL A 1039 8.01 38.60 -21.01
CA VAL A 1039 6.66 38.52 -21.58
C VAL A 1039 5.58 39.11 -20.66
N LEU A 1040 5.52 38.69 -19.39
CA LEU A 1040 4.54 39.23 -18.44
C LEU A 1040 4.67 40.75 -18.23
N PRO A 1041 5.88 41.32 -17.97
CA PRO A 1041 6.03 42.77 -17.83
C PRO A 1041 5.58 43.54 -19.08
N ALA A 1042 5.91 43.05 -20.28
CA ALA A 1042 5.51 43.70 -21.52
C ALA A 1042 3.98 43.64 -21.76
N LEU A 1043 3.33 42.51 -21.45
CA LEU A 1043 1.87 42.38 -21.55
C LEU A 1043 1.14 43.28 -20.52
N GLN A 1044 1.61 43.33 -19.27
CA GLN A 1044 1.12 44.26 -18.25
C GLN A 1044 1.22 45.72 -18.74
N GLU A 1045 2.37 46.12 -19.30
CA GLU A 1045 2.56 47.46 -19.89
C GLU A 1045 1.66 47.73 -21.12
N MET A 1046 1.26 46.70 -21.87
CA MET A 1046 0.31 46.81 -22.99
C MET A 1046 -1.15 46.97 -22.49
N GLY A 1047 -1.43 46.76 -21.20
CA GLY A 1047 -2.75 46.86 -20.59
C GLY A 1047 -3.49 45.52 -20.44
N TYR A 1048 -2.79 44.39 -20.57
CA TYR A 1048 -3.30 43.08 -20.16
C TYR A 1048 -3.23 42.91 -18.62
N LYS A 1049 -3.93 41.90 -18.11
CA LYS A 1049 -3.95 41.52 -16.68
C LYS A 1049 -3.92 40.01 -16.51
N GLU A 1050 -3.08 39.55 -15.57
CA GLU A 1050 -3.19 38.20 -15.01
C GLU A 1050 -4.59 37.95 -14.41
N ASP A 1051 -5.02 36.70 -14.42
CA ASP A 1051 -6.33 36.17 -13.99
C ASP A 1051 -7.59 36.71 -14.70
N GLU A 1052 -7.53 37.85 -15.41
CA GLU A 1052 -8.62 38.35 -16.26
C GLU A 1052 -8.44 37.99 -17.75
N ASN A 1053 -7.25 38.22 -18.33
CA ASN A 1053 -7.01 37.96 -19.76
C ASN A 1053 -5.56 37.56 -20.13
N VAL A 1054 -4.75 37.18 -19.13
CA VAL A 1054 -3.47 36.50 -19.30
C VAL A 1054 -3.45 35.26 -18.41
N PHE A 1055 -3.10 34.11 -18.99
CA PHE A 1055 -3.00 32.86 -18.26
C PHE A 1055 -1.75 32.07 -18.70
N GLY A 1056 -1.15 31.34 -17.78
CA GLY A 1056 -0.18 30.30 -18.11
C GLY A 1056 -0.88 29.00 -18.52
N PHE A 1057 -0.24 28.20 -19.36
CA PHE A 1057 -0.51 26.76 -19.45
C PHE A 1057 0.20 26.03 -18.31
#